data_AF-A0AAW0WR60-F1
#
_entry.id   AF-A0AAW0WR60-F1
#
_cell.length_a   1.000
_cell.length_b   1.000
_cell.length_c   1.000
_cell.angle_alpha   90.00
_cell.angle_beta   90.00
_cell.angle_gamma   90.00
#
_symmetry.space_group_name_H-M   'P 1'
#
loop_
_entity.id
_entity.type
_entity.pdbx_description
1 polymer ?
#
loop_
_entity_poly.entity_id
_entity_poly.type
_entity_poly.pdbx_seq_one_letter_code
_entity_poly.pdbx_strand_id
1 'polypeptide(L)'
;MRLVVSCVQVWLLLHLLLLSLGQIVGSVGEITSLKINANIEHRYAVTQVTTAMKNTNGRSAKLQFQTAMPNAALVSSLIMEIAGTNYTGIIRKKSASRRIYEMAQMKGKTTGVVEQVDDAVQKFVASINVAAHETVTFYMTYEELVKRVDGSYLYSTYIHPGYRIPMVNIDVHIMEREEIIDYKILEMPGQEISSHNPGTKVHGGPMSLGELYLHYHHDDPHDGTGRGVQGVFTVSYDITHYPDGGEVQRVGNYFTHYFSPEGLPKIQTHTVFLLDVSYSMHSGRLDALQTAMASILKGLDVEDTFELLAFSSDVVNVGSFSGEHQQVKKGVRKVKRLVSMGYSNLNAAVLQAIRTANSYNNPQAIKQIVVFTDGQATSGVTDPETIRKNVKEANSHKHPIFSFIFGNNDMKLLERISRDSSGFARYTHHGSTLASQIKAFYKEISKPLLKGVDITYSGTSVDLTTVVRPGISNYYSGQEFVLAGLLIPGALEVHPIVNGMGKDGPYQFPVTRVDARHPFHTSLTNNFTARLWAYLIVKDLLAIADASENVNHTQELHAQAFRIALRFGFVTQLTSLVVVYPDDEYIVVSPQDQLHRERNRHPNNYYESSISGYRRTGRSNIRGNRPQEQVDLDPHFIVYAQGLELPLCFDYHGHNGAIMNLIRDPVSGIIVNGQVTSSAEWPRLTYFTSLFFRLGKVNITITPDRMEVDCLGEDGTRQVKSITKSLWPFYKKNGRRYKHGPDKKLRTLHSKTRQPMSLAGQKRGLGINHIPQSSNVHHTYIRTNNKITNRPDNYFSYNKINNQNNVYGRDFSNRLKRLDDEDSKFCQQNSTWEEGVGRIYGDVMIVLNKKQNLHVTMGDGLAHFAVVRSKNRSGQQFLGFYIKDQQILSAQTHGIIGQFTTKSVRLISPTTLAVNRNNNTENTVKVEVNRRTRKNKHRLSLVSGVLYKRRSLLEETHVECIHIPGKGRGLLDGQPKDYLLNCLHC
;
A
#
# COMPACT_ATOMS: atom_id res chain seq x y z
N MET A 1 46.70 -49.40 -9.77
CA MET A 1 45.27 -49.25 -10.11
C MET A 1 44.32 -49.47 -8.92
N ARG A 2 44.18 -50.66 -8.32
CA ARG A 2 43.12 -50.95 -7.31
C ARG A 2 42.96 -49.90 -6.17
N LEU A 3 44.05 -49.38 -5.60
CA LEU A 3 44.01 -48.34 -4.56
C LEU A 3 43.38 -47.00 -5.03
N VAL A 4 43.60 -46.60 -6.29
CA VAL A 4 43.07 -45.34 -6.83
C VAL A 4 41.55 -45.43 -7.02
N VAL A 5 41.07 -46.57 -7.53
CA VAL A 5 39.62 -46.82 -7.71
C VAL A 5 38.88 -46.79 -6.38
N SER A 6 39.44 -47.42 -5.34
CA SER A 6 38.85 -47.39 -3.99
C SER A 6 38.78 -45.96 -3.44
N CYS A 7 39.84 -45.15 -3.59
CA CYS A 7 39.86 -43.77 -3.11
C CYS A 7 38.83 -42.90 -3.85
N VAL A 8 38.70 -43.05 -5.17
CA VAL A 8 37.69 -42.36 -5.98
C VAL A 8 36.26 -42.78 -5.62
N GLN A 9 35.99 -44.08 -5.38
CA GLN A 9 34.68 -44.54 -4.92
C GLN A 9 34.32 -44.00 -3.54
N VAL A 10 35.27 -43.97 -2.59
CA VAL A 10 35.05 -43.37 -1.27
C VAL A 10 34.78 -41.87 -1.38
N TRP A 11 35.51 -41.15 -2.26
CA TRP A 11 35.28 -39.71 -2.46
C TRP A 11 33.92 -39.42 -3.11
N LEU A 12 33.50 -40.22 -4.10
CA LEU A 12 32.16 -40.18 -4.69
C LEU A 12 31.06 -40.51 -3.68
N LEU A 13 31.24 -41.51 -2.82
CA LEU A 13 30.29 -41.84 -1.76
C LEU A 13 30.22 -40.74 -0.69
N LEU A 14 31.34 -40.09 -0.36
CA LEU A 14 31.35 -38.93 0.54
C LEU A 14 30.66 -37.71 -0.10
N HIS A 15 30.87 -37.45 -1.39
CA HIS A 15 30.15 -36.41 -2.13
C HIS A 15 28.65 -36.71 -2.22
N LEU A 16 28.26 -37.97 -2.46
CA LEU A 16 26.86 -38.38 -2.44
C LEU A 16 26.22 -38.28 -1.05
N LEU A 17 26.96 -38.55 0.03
CA LEU A 17 26.51 -38.29 1.40
C LEU A 17 26.38 -36.79 1.69
N LEU A 18 27.31 -35.96 1.20
CA LEU A 18 27.25 -34.50 1.37
C LEU A 18 26.13 -33.87 0.53
N LEU A 19 25.82 -34.44 -0.64
CA LEU A 19 24.68 -34.05 -1.48
C LEU A 19 23.34 -34.49 -0.87
N SER A 20 23.25 -35.66 -0.24
CA SER A 20 22.01 -36.08 0.45
C SER A 20 21.80 -35.35 1.78
N LEU A 21 22.86 -35.07 2.54
CA LEU A 21 22.82 -34.15 3.68
C LEU A 21 22.51 -32.69 3.27
N GLY A 22 22.73 -32.34 2.00
CA GLY A 22 22.31 -31.07 1.40
C GLY A 22 20.79 -30.90 1.26
N GLN A 23 19.99 -31.94 1.49
CA GLN A 23 18.52 -31.89 1.38
C GLN A 23 17.77 -32.28 2.68
N ILE A 24 18.35 -32.01 3.85
CA ILE A 24 17.58 -31.94 5.12
C ILE A 24 17.78 -30.59 5.81
N VAL A 25 17.53 -29.50 5.09
CA VAL A 25 17.17 -28.22 5.71
C VAL A 25 15.71 -28.36 6.15
N GLY A 26 15.49 -28.59 7.44
CA GLY A 26 14.13 -28.68 8.01
C GLY A 26 13.30 -27.44 7.66
N SER A 27 12.00 -27.64 7.42
CA SER A 27 11.08 -26.58 6.99
C SER A 27 11.17 -25.37 7.94
N VAL A 28 11.56 -24.22 7.39
CA VAL A 28 11.92 -23.05 8.21
C VAL A 28 10.71 -22.53 9.00
N GLY A 29 9.51 -22.73 8.46
CA GLY A 29 8.24 -22.79 9.18
C GLY A 29 7.21 -23.53 8.35
N GLU A 30 6.07 -23.83 8.97
CA GLU A 30 4.97 -24.62 8.41
C GLU A 30 3.68 -23.81 8.35
N ILE A 31 2.90 -23.94 7.27
CA ILE A 31 1.60 -23.28 7.13
C ILE A 31 0.54 -24.23 7.70
N THR A 32 -0.03 -23.87 8.85
CA THR A 32 -0.99 -24.73 9.56
C THR A 32 -2.42 -24.55 9.07
N SER A 33 -2.79 -23.36 8.58
CA SER A 33 -4.08 -23.14 7.94
C SER A 33 -4.12 -21.94 7.00
N LEU A 34 -5.04 -22.01 6.04
CA LEU A 34 -5.42 -20.93 5.13
C LEU A 34 -6.93 -20.68 5.23
N LYS A 35 -7.34 -19.43 5.37
CA LYS A 35 -8.74 -19.02 5.18
C LYS A 35 -8.81 -17.83 4.23
N ILE A 36 -9.59 -17.96 3.16
CA ILE A 36 -9.83 -16.90 2.19
C ILE A 36 -11.29 -16.45 2.33
N ASN A 37 -11.52 -15.15 2.54
CA ASN A 37 -12.84 -14.54 2.50
C ASN A 37 -12.88 -13.60 1.29
N ALA A 38 -13.71 -13.87 0.30
CA ALA A 38 -13.92 -13.00 -0.86
C ALA A 38 -15.33 -12.41 -0.82
N ASN A 39 -15.43 -11.08 -0.82
CA ASN A 39 -16.69 -10.34 -0.85
C ASN A 39 -16.72 -9.54 -2.15
N ILE A 40 -17.60 -9.92 -3.08
CA ILE A 40 -17.71 -9.33 -4.41
C ILE A 40 -18.97 -8.48 -4.48
N GLU A 41 -18.81 -7.16 -4.42
CA GLU A 41 -19.91 -6.18 -4.48
C GLU A 41 -19.86 -5.47 -5.83
N HIS A 42 -20.87 -5.68 -6.68
CA HIS A 42 -20.99 -5.04 -7.99
C HIS A 42 -19.71 -5.18 -8.85
N ARG A 43 -19.30 -6.43 -9.11
CA ARG A 43 -18.04 -6.86 -9.73
C ARG A 43 -16.76 -6.48 -8.96
N TYR A 44 -16.81 -5.71 -7.87
CA TYR A 44 -15.62 -5.33 -7.10
C TYR A 44 -15.34 -6.32 -5.98
N ALA A 45 -14.31 -7.15 -6.16
CA ALA A 45 -13.90 -8.14 -5.19
C ALA A 45 -12.94 -7.56 -4.15
N VAL A 46 -13.28 -7.75 -2.88
CA VAL A 46 -12.42 -7.48 -1.72
C VAL A 46 -12.10 -8.83 -1.07
N THR A 47 -10.86 -9.30 -1.23
CA THR A 47 -10.44 -10.63 -0.79
C THR A 47 -9.44 -10.54 0.36
N GLN A 48 -9.80 -11.11 1.50
CA GLN A 48 -8.94 -11.27 2.67
C GLN A 48 -8.36 -12.69 2.72
N VAL A 49 -7.03 -12.80 2.62
CA VAL A 49 -6.27 -14.03 2.82
C VAL A 49 -5.72 -14.05 4.25
N THR A 50 -6.22 -14.97 5.05
CA THR A 50 -5.73 -15.29 6.40
C THR A 50 -4.82 -16.52 6.34
N THR A 51 -3.60 -16.46 6.86
CA THR A 51 -2.64 -17.57 6.84
C THR A 51 -1.93 -17.70 8.17
N ALA A 52 -2.10 -18.85 8.84
CA ALA A 52 -1.39 -19.17 10.07
C ALA A 52 -0.10 -19.93 9.74
N MET A 53 1.03 -19.47 10.31
CA MET A 53 2.34 -20.08 10.12
C MET A 53 3.01 -20.34 11.46
N LYS A 54 3.52 -21.56 11.68
CA LYS A 54 4.19 -21.99 12.90
C LYS A 54 5.69 -22.16 12.66
N ASN A 55 6.53 -21.64 13.56
CA ASN A 55 7.94 -21.97 13.57
C ASN A 55 8.14 -23.33 14.27
N THR A 56 8.38 -24.38 13.51
CA THR A 56 8.62 -25.74 14.03
C THR A 56 9.96 -25.88 14.77
N ASN A 57 10.90 -24.94 14.58
CA ASN A 57 12.24 -25.01 15.17
C ASN A 57 12.26 -24.67 16.67
N GLY A 58 13.12 -25.38 17.42
CA GLY A 58 13.46 -25.06 18.82
C GLY A 58 14.34 -23.80 19.01
N ARG A 59 14.37 -22.90 18.02
CA ARG A 59 15.05 -21.59 18.03
C ARG A 59 14.26 -20.61 17.17
N SER A 60 14.49 -19.31 17.35
CA SER A 60 13.90 -18.31 16.47
C SER A 60 14.34 -18.51 15.01
N ALA A 61 13.40 -18.42 14.07
CA ALA A 61 13.65 -18.67 12.64
C ALA A 61 12.96 -17.61 11.76
N LYS A 62 13.58 -17.33 10.60
CA LYS A 62 13.06 -16.39 9.60
C LYS A 62 12.05 -17.08 8.69
N LEU A 63 10.78 -17.03 9.06
CA LEU A 63 9.66 -17.48 8.22
C LEU A 63 9.51 -16.57 6.99
N GLN A 64 8.83 -17.06 5.96
CA GLN A 64 8.47 -16.27 4.78
C GLN A 64 7.00 -16.51 4.44
N PHE A 65 6.15 -15.55 4.82
CA PHE A 65 4.80 -15.45 4.28
C PHE A 65 4.88 -15.15 2.80
N GLN A 66 4.05 -15.86 2.04
CA GLN A 66 3.86 -15.65 0.62
C GLN A 66 2.37 -15.84 0.33
N THR A 67 1.83 -15.13 -0.65
CA THR A 67 0.45 -15.34 -1.12
C THR A 67 0.34 -14.90 -2.56
N ALA A 68 -0.47 -15.61 -3.34
CA ALA A 68 -0.71 -15.36 -4.75
C ALA A 68 -2.10 -14.75 -4.95
N MET A 69 -2.18 -13.79 -5.86
CA MET A 69 -3.38 -13.02 -6.18
C MET A 69 -3.36 -12.68 -7.67
N PRO A 70 -4.51 -12.41 -8.31
CA PRO A 70 -4.53 -11.99 -9.70
C PRO A 70 -3.66 -10.76 -9.94
N ASN A 71 -2.97 -10.69 -11.09
CA ASN A 71 -2.19 -9.53 -11.53
C ASN A 71 -3.08 -8.28 -11.71
N ALA A 72 -4.40 -8.46 -11.78
CA ALA A 72 -5.38 -7.39 -11.70
C ALA A 72 -5.48 -6.74 -10.31
N ALA A 73 -5.20 -7.46 -9.21
CA ALA A 73 -5.43 -6.98 -7.86
C ALA A 73 -4.45 -5.89 -7.38
N LEU A 74 -4.85 -5.14 -6.36
CA LEU A 74 -3.98 -4.26 -5.58
C LEU A 74 -4.09 -4.66 -4.10
N VAL A 75 -2.96 -4.92 -3.42
CA VAL A 75 -2.95 -5.15 -1.96
C VAL A 75 -3.37 -3.85 -1.26
N SER A 76 -4.35 -3.94 -0.38
CA SER A 76 -4.87 -2.79 0.37
C SER A 76 -4.59 -2.83 1.88
N SER A 77 -4.37 -4.02 2.43
CA SER A 77 -4.04 -4.19 3.85
C SER A 77 -3.13 -5.38 4.08
N LEU A 78 -2.35 -5.29 5.15
CA LEU A 78 -1.72 -6.44 5.80
C LEU A 78 -1.73 -6.19 7.30
N ILE A 79 -2.32 -7.11 8.06
CA ILE A 79 -2.19 -7.18 9.51
C ILE A 79 -1.45 -8.47 9.85
N MET A 80 -0.62 -8.43 10.86
CA MET A 80 0.15 -9.55 11.38
C MET A 80 -0.11 -9.70 12.86
N GLU A 81 -0.57 -10.85 13.31
CA GLU A 81 -0.76 -11.19 14.71
C GLU A 81 0.38 -12.10 15.18
N ILE A 82 1.05 -11.73 16.28
CA ILE A 82 1.99 -12.60 16.99
C ILE A 82 1.67 -12.54 18.48
N ALA A 83 1.55 -13.70 19.13
CA ALA A 83 1.23 -13.82 20.55
C ALA A 83 0.03 -12.95 21.00
N GLY A 84 -1.02 -12.87 20.16
CA GLY A 84 -2.22 -12.07 20.43
C GLY A 84 -2.07 -10.55 20.25
N THR A 85 -0.96 -10.07 19.67
CA THR A 85 -0.73 -8.65 19.40
C THR A 85 -0.71 -8.37 17.90
N ASN A 86 -1.51 -7.41 17.45
CA ASN A 86 -1.69 -7.07 16.03
C ASN A 86 -0.79 -5.92 15.57
N TYR A 87 -0.12 -6.13 14.44
CA TYR A 87 0.77 -5.18 13.78
C TYR A 87 0.25 -4.85 12.38
N THR A 88 -0.24 -3.63 12.20
CA THR A 88 -0.78 -3.15 10.92
C THR A 88 0.33 -2.65 10.00
N GLY A 89 0.30 -3.07 8.74
CA GLY A 89 1.13 -2.56 7.66
C GLY A 89 0.75 -1.14 7.25
N ILE A 90 1.73 -0.25 7.20
CA ILE A 90 1.56 1.14 6.78
C ILE A 90 2.04 1.27 5.34
N ILE A 91 1.20 1.82 4.46
CA ILE A 91 1.56 2.06 3.06
C ILE A 91 2.34 3.37 2.95
N ARG A 92 3.47 3.32 2.23
CA ARG A 92 4.44 4.42 2.09
C ARG A 92 5.04 4.44 0.68
N LYS A 93 5.64 5.57 0.28
CA LYS A 93 6.29 5.74 -1.04
C LYS A 93 7.45 4.76 -1.22
N LYS A 94 7.47 4.00 -2.32
CA LYS A 94 8.43 2.92 -2.58
C LYS A 94 9.90 3.34 -2.46
N SER A 95 10.23 4.58 -2.84
CA SER A 95 11.59 5.14 -2.69
C SER A 95 11.99 5.46 -1.25
N ALA A 96 11.04 5.84 -0.38
CA ALA A 96 11.29 6.04 1.04
C ALA A 96 11.35 4.68 1.76
N SER A 97 10.40 3.80 1.46
CA SER A 97 10.35 2.44 1.97
C SER A 97 11.57 1.62 1.58
N ARG A 98 12.20 1.83 0.42
CA ARG A 98 13.43 1.11 0.04
C ARG A 98 14.55 1.26 1.08
N ARG A 99 14.74 2.45 1.65
CA ARG A 99 15.70 2.65 2.75
C ARG A 99 15.27 1.95 4.04
N ILE A 100 13.98 2.04 4.37
CA ILE A 100 13.40 1.36 5.54
C ILE A 100 13.51 -0.17 5.38
N TYR A 101 13.34 -0.68 4.16
CA TYR A 101 13.43 -2.07 3.73
C TYR A 101 14.86 -2.61 3.84
N GLU A 102 15.84 -1.89 3.28
CA GLU A 102 17.26 -2.24 3.37
C GLU A 102 17.71 -2.24 4.86
N MET A 103 17.29 -1.25 5.65
CA MET A 103 17.53 -1.21 7.11
C MET A 103 16.76 -2.28 7.90
N ALA A 104 15.58 -2.70 7.44
CA ALA A 104 14.77 -3.73 8.06
C ALA A 104 15.36 -5.12 7.82
N GLN A 105 15.76 -5.43 6.58
CA GLN A 105 16.40 -6.71 6.25
C GLN A 105 17.73 -6.89 6.97
N MET A 106 18.57 -5.85 7.05
CA MET A 106 19.82 -5.89 7.85
C MET A 106 19.59 -6.11 9.36
N LYS A 107 18.37 -5.90 9.85
CA LYS A 107 17.96 -6.16 11.25
C LYS A 107 17.04 -7.37 11.39
N GLY A 108 16.87 -8.20 10.35
CA GLY A 108 16.03 -9.41 10.38
C GLY A 108 14.51 -9.16 10.43
N LYS A 109 14.06 -7.93 10.17
CA LYS A 109 12.67 -7.49 10.32
C LYS A 109 11.81 -7.79 9.09
N THR A 110 10.50 -7.60 9.28
CA THR A 110 9.49 -7.81 8.25
C THR A 110 9.50 -6.75 7.16
N THR A 111 9.54 -7.22 5.92
CA THR A 111 9.47 -6.38 4.71
C THR A 111 8.55 -7.02 3.69
N GLY A 112 7.52 -6.30 3.23
CA GLY A 112 6.59 -6.76 2.20
C GLY A 112 7.02 -6.29 0.80
N VAL A 113 7.07 -7.22 -0.16
CA VAL A 113 7.30 -6.95 -1.59
C VAL A 113 6.16 -7.57 -2.39
N VAL A 114 5.71 -6.87 -3.44
CA VAL A 114 4.97 -7.51 -4.53
C VAL A 114 5.99 -7.89 -5.60
N GLU A 115 6.11 -9.19 -5.84
CA GLU A 115 6.94 -9.80 -6.87
C GLU A 115 5.99 -10.42 -7.91
N GLN A 116 6.22 -10.17 -9.19
CA GLN A 116 5.43 -10.80 -10.24
C GLN A 116 5.93 -12.25 -10.42
N VAL A 117 5.02 -13.23 -10.52
CA VAL A 117 5.37 -14.65 -10.76
C VAL A 117 5.11 -15.01 -12.21
N ASP A 118 3.92 -14.68 -12.69
CA ASP A 118 3.57 -14.65 -14.09
C ASP A 118 2.61 -13.46 -14.34
N ASP A 119 2.08 -13.34 -15.55
CA ASP A 119 1.26 -12.19 -15.96
C ASP A 119 -0.24 -12.35 -15.62
N ALA A 120 -0.67 -13.53 -15.17
CA ALA A 120 -1.97 -13.72 -14.50
C ALA A 120 -1.84 -13.65 -12.98
N VAL A 121 -0.70 -14.04 -12.40
CA VAL A 121 -0.48 -14.19 -10.95
C VAL A 121 0.70 -13.35 -10.46
N GLN A 122 0.41 -12.38 -9.61
CA GLN A 122 1.41 -11.68 -8.81
C GLN A 122 1.44 -12.27 -7.38
N LYS A 123 2.57 -12.09 -6.70
CA LYS A 123 2.83 -12.70 -5.40
C LYS A 123 3.28 -11.66 -4.40
N PHE A 124 2.56 -11.54 -3.29
CA PHE A 124 3.05 -10.79 -2.15
C PHE A 124 3.97 -11.69 -1.30
N VAL A 125 5.12 -11.16 -0.91
CA VAL A 125 6.16 -11.86 -0.16
C VAL A 125 6.56 -11.03 1.06
N ALA A 126 6.50 -11.61 2.26
CA ALA A 126 7.01 -10.98 3.48
C ALA A 126 7.77 -11.97 4.36
N SER A 127 9.03 -11.68 4.70
CA SER A 127 9.77 -12.45 5.71
C SER A 127 9.45 -11.98 7.13
N ILE A 128 9.63 -12.82 8.15
CA ILE A 128 9.65 -12.40 9.56
C ILE A 128 10.49 -13.37 10.42
N ASN A 129 11.25 -12.86 11.40
CA ASN A 129 11.82 -13.68 12.45
C ASN A 129 10.80 -13.95 13.58
N VAL A 130 10.44 -15.21 13.79
CA VAL A 130 9.45 -15.69 14.79
C VAL A 130 10.17 -16.51 15.86
N ALA A 131 9.76 -16.48 17.13
CA ALA A 131 10.46 -17.23 18.18
C ALA A 131 10.25 -18.75 18.06
N ALA A 132 10.96 -19.53 18.89
CA ALA A 132 10.84 -20.98 18.89
C ALA A 132 9.41 -21.43 19.20
N HIS A 133 8.84 -22.30 18.36
CA HIS A 133 7.48 -22.86 18.52
C HIS A 133 6.31 -21.86 18.51
N GLU A 134 6.56 -20.57 18.25
CA GLU A 134 5.52 -19.56 18.08
C GLU A 134 4.75 -19.71 16.75
N THR A 135 3.52 -19.19 16.75
CA THR A 135 2.66 -19.05 15.57
C THR A 135 2.45 -17.56 15.27
N VAL A 136 2.49 -17.21 13.99
CA VAL A 136 2.13 -15.90 13.45
C VAL A 136 0.93 -16.06 12.50
N THR A 137 -0.05 -15.19 12.60
CA THR A 137 -1.19 -15.15 11.66
C THR A 137 -1.09 -13.90 10.80
N PHE A 138 -1.09 -14.08 9.49
CA PHE A 138 -1.15 -12.99 8.52
C PHE A 138 -2.59 -12.79 8.05
N TYR A 139 -3.04 -11.56 7.95
CA TYR A 139 -4.31 -11.15 7.35
C TYR A 139 -4.01 -10.14 6.25
N MET A 140 -3.85 -10.59 5.00
CA MET A 140 -3.68 -9.70 3.85
C MET A 140 -5.02 -9.43 3.20
N THR A 141 -5.27 -8.20 2.75
CA THR A 141 -6.42 -7.88 1.89
C THR A 141 -5.92 -7.38 0.55
N TYR A 142 -6.48 -7.91 -0.54
CA TYR A 142 -6.30 -7.42 -1.90
C TYR A 142 -7.65 -7.15 -2.56
N GLU A 143 -7.67 -6.25 -3.54
CA GLU A 143 -8.90 -5.77 -4.18
C GLU A 143 -8.76 -5.67 -5.69
N GLU A 144 -9.83 -6.03 -6.42
CA GLU A 144 -9.87 -6.00 -7.88
C GLU A 144 -11.27 -5.77 -8.46
N LEU A 145 -11.31 -5.34 -9.72
CA LEU A 145 -12.51 -5.43 -10.55
C LEU A 145 -12.50 -6.77 -11.28
N VAL A 146 -13.44 -7.65 -10.95
CA VAL A 146 -13.69 -8.89 -11.69
C VAL A 146 -14.21 -8.52 -13.08
N LYS A 147 -13.56 -9.02 -14.13
CA LYS A 147 -13.90 -8.65 -15.51
C LYS A 147 -14.85 -9.67 -16.13
N ARG A 148 -15.87 -9.17 -16.84
CA ARG A 148 -16.64 -9.98 -17.78
C ARG A 148 -15.79 -10.26 -19.02
N VAL A 149 -15.59 -11.54 -19.31
CA VAL A 149 -14.88 -12.03 -20.50
C VAL A 149 -15.68 -13.20 -21.06
N ASP A 150 -15.91 -13.20 -22.37
CA ASP A 150 -16.57 -14.31 -23.08
C ASP A 150 -17.99 -14.66 -22.57
N GLY A 151 -18.66 -13.72 -21.89
CA GLY A 151 -19.99 -13.89 -21.32
C GLY A 151 -20.02 -14.43 -19.88
N SER A 152 -18.95 -14.22 -19.11
CA SER A 152 -18.96 -14.49 -17.66
C SER A 152 -17.93 -13.63 -16.91
N TYR A 153 -18.21 -13.31 -15.66
CA TYR A 153 -17.26 -12.81 -14.67
C TYR A 153 -16.47 -13.98 -14.09
N LEU A 154 -15.14 -13.90 -14.13
CA LEU A 154 -14.24 -14.95 -13.66
C LEU A 154 -13.47 -14.48 -12.42
N TYR A 155 -13.84 -15.00 -11.24
CA TYR A 155 -13.11 -14.78 -10.00
C TYR A 155 -12.25 -15.99 -9.65
N SER A 156 -10.94 -15.77 -9.45
CA SER A 156 -9.96 -16.82 -9.15
C SER A 156 -9.12 -16.45 -7.92
N THR A 157 -8.96 -17.39 -7.00
CA THR A 157 -8.07 -17.25 -5.84
C THR A 157 -7.12 -18.44 -5.69
N TYR A 158 -5.90 -18.18 -5.24
CA TYR A 158 -4.77 -19.09 -5.35
C TYR A 158 -4.34 -19.65 -4.00
N ILE A 159 -4.24 -20.98 -3.89
CA ILE A 159 -3.62 -21.65 -2.76
C ILE A 159 -2.10 -21.66 -2.96
N HIS A 160 -1.45 -20.79 -2.18
CA HIS A 160 -0.01 -20.69 -1.90
C HIS A 160 0.93 -21.50 -2.83
N PRO A 161 1.52 -20.88 -3.88
CA PRO A 161 2.35 -21.58 -4.85
C PRO A 161 3.54 -22.31 -4.22
N GLY A 162 3.63 -23.62 -4.45
CA GLY A 162 4.74 -24.47 -4.00
C GLY A 162 4.60 -25.05 -2.58
N TYR A 163 3.51 -24.77 -1.87
CA TYR A 163 3.24 -25.33 -0.54
C TYR A 163 1.86 -26.01 -0.50
N ARG A 164 1.82 -27.20 0.10
CA ARG A 164 0.59 -27.96 0.39
C ARG A 164 0.07 -27.59 1.77
N ILE A 165 -1.21 -27.25 1.89
CA ILE A 165 -1.81 -26.76 3.14
C ILE A 165 -2.83 -27.77 3.70
N PRO A 166 -2.72 -28.20 4.97
CA PRO A 166 -3.57 -29.27 5.53
C PRO A 166 -5.00 -28.81 5.82
N MET A 167 -5.20 -27.56 6.21
CA MET A 167 -6.52 -26.97 6.50
C MET A 167 -6.77 -25.74 5.62
N VAL A 168 -7.81 -25.77 4.80
CA VAL A 168 -8.21 -24.67 3.92
C VAL A 168 -9.70 -24.39 4.02
N ASN A 169 -10.05 -23.11 4.11
CA ASN A 169 -11.43 -22.63 3.96
C ASN A 169 -11.44 -21.50 2.91
N ILE A 170 -12.42 -21.51 2.01
CA ILE A 170 -12.66 -20.43 1.05
C ILE A 170 -14.14 -20.09 1.09
N ASP A 171 -14.45 -18.92 1.63
CA ASP A 171 -15.78 -18.31 1.60
C ASP A 171 -15.81 -17.30 0.45
N VAL A 172 -16.74 -17.45 -0.50
CA VAL A 172 -17.00 -16.47 -1.56
C VAL A 172 -18.45 -16.02 -1.47
N HIS A 173 -18.65 -14.73 -1.24
CA HIS A 173 -19.96 -14.07 -1.20
C HIS A 173 -20.01 -13.07 -2.34
N ILE A 174 -21.02 -13.18 -3.21
CA ILE A 174 -21.23 -12.33 -4.37
C ILE A 174 -22.57 -11.63 -4.20
N MET A 175 -22.56 -10.31 -4.33
CA MET A 175 -23.72 -9.42 -4.24
C MET A 175 -23.74 -8.50 -5.47
N GLU A 176 -24.70 -8.76 -6.35
CA GLU A 176 -24.97 -7.99 -7.56
C GLU A 176 -26.30 -7.24 -7.46
N ARG A 177 -26.49 -6.23 -8.30
CA ARG A 177 -27.73 -5.43 -8.34
C ARG A 177 -28.78 -6.02 -9.26
N GLU A 178 -28.36 -6.84 -10.22
CA GLU A 178 -29.22 -7.58 -11.14
C GLU A 178 -29.14 -9.09 -10.82
N GLU A 179 -30.11 -9.87 -11.29
CA GLU A 179 -30.20 -11.32 -11.04
C GLU A 179 -28.99 -12.08 -11.60
N ILE A 180 -28.42 -12.99 -10.81
CA ILE A 180 -27.33 -13.92 -11.20
C ILE A 180 -27.95 -15.08 -11.98
N ILE A 181 -27.76 -15.10 -13.29
CA ILE A 181 -28.43 -16.03 -14.22
C ILE A 181 -27.67 -17.34 -14.45
N ASP A 182 -26.37 -17.36 -14.17
CA ASP A 182 -25.52 -18.55 -14.26
C ASP A 182 -24.40 -18.49 -13.21
N TYR A 183 -24.02 -19.64 -12.66
CA TYR A 183 -22.78 -19.77 -11.89
C TYR A 183 -22.22 -21.20 -11.97
N LYS A 184 -20.89 -21.30 -12.05
CA LYS A 184 -20.15 -22.57 -12.17
C LYS A 184 -18.81 -22.47 -11.45
N ILE A 185 -18.48 -23.47 -10.64
CA ILE A 185 -17.10 -23.65 -10.14
C ILE A 185 -16.32 -24.35 -11.26
N LEU A 186 -15.31 -23.68 -11.81
CA LEU A 186 -14.53 -24.19 -12.93
C LEU A 186 -13.31 -25.00 -12.48
N GLU A 187 -12.69 -24.58 -11.37
CA GLU A 187 -11.49 -25.21 -10.81
C GLU A 187 -11.63 -25.33 -9.29
N MET A 188 -11.23 -26.48 -8.73
CA MET A 188 -11.13 -26.70 -7.30
C MET A 188 -9.71 -27.12 -6.89
N PRO A 189 -9.16 -26.61 -5.77
CA PRO A 189 -7.85 -27.01 -5.29
C PRO A 189 -7.77 -28.51 -4.96
N GLY A 190 -6.67 -29.14 -5.38
CA GLY A 190 -6.43 -30.58 -5.23
C GLY A 190 -7.07 -31.50 -6.30
N GLN A 191 -7.77 -30.97 -7.29
CA GLN A 191 -8.57 -31.76 -8.25
C GLN A 191 -7.77 -32.57 -9.29
N GLU A 192 -6.44 -32.38 -9.40
CA GLU A 192 -5.57 -33.16 -10.32
C GLU A 192 -5.37 -34.64 -9.91
N ILE A 193 -5.86 -35.08 -8.75
CA ILE A 193 -5.72 -36.46 -8.26
C ILE A 193 -7.05 -37.21 -8.40
N SER A 194 -7.04 -38.31 -9.17
CA SER A 194 -8.20 -39.14 -9.52
C SER A 194 -8.77 -39.98 -8.36
N SER A 195 -9.22 -39.32 -7.29
CA SER A 195 -9.91 -39.92 -6.15
C SER A 195 -10.73 -38.87 -5.42
N HIS A 196 -11.92 -39.23 -4.89
CA HIS A 196 -12.61 -38.36 -3.93
C HIS A 196 -11.74 -38.16 -2.68
N ASN A 197 -11.22 -36.95 -2.45
CA ASN A 197 -10.57 -36.60 -1.17
C ASN A 197 -11.64 -36.44 -0.08
N PRO A 198 -11.77 -37.37 0.89
CA PRO A 198 -12.92 -37.41 1.81
C PRO A 198 -12.98 -36.21 2.78
N GLY A 199 -11.87 -35.50 2.98
CA GLY A 199 -11.81 -34.26 3.75
C GLY A 199 -12.25 -33.00 2.99
N THR A 200 -12.57 -33.10 1.70
CA THR A 200 -12.95 -31.95 0.86
C THR A 200 -14.47 -31.86 0.71
N LYS A 201 -15.04 -30.69 1.00
CA LYS A 201 -16.47 -30.39 0.90
C LYS A 201 -16.69 -29.05 0.21
N VAL A 202 -17.64 -29.00 -0.71
CA VAL A 202 -18.08 -27.76 -1.36
C VAL A 202 -19.60 -27.68 -1.26
N HIS A 203 -20.12 -26.55 -0.81
CA HIS A 203 -21.56 -26.29 -0.72
C HIS A 203 -21.85 -24.80 -0.88
N GLY A 204 -23.09 -24.46 -1.21
CA GLY A 204 -23.50 -23.09 -1.49
C GLY A 204 -24.51 -23.02 -2.64
N GLY A 205 -24.93 -21.80 -2.97
CA GLY A 205 -25.92 -21.50 -3.99
C GLY A 205 -26.54 -20.11 -3.80
N PRO A 206 -27.53 -19.75 -4.62
CA PRO A 206 -28.21 -18.46 -4.53
C PRO A 206 -28.93 -18.31 -3.17
N MET A 207 -28.68 -17.18 -2.51
CA MET A 207 -29.38 -16.74 -1.30
C MET A 207 -30.57 -15.82 -1.64
N SER A 208 -30.44 -15.06 -2.71
CA SER A 208 -31.51 -14.30 -3.36
C SER A 208 -31.20 -14.20 -4.87
N LEU A 209 -32.01 -13.49 -5.66
CA LEU A 209 -31.78 -13.35 -7.11
C LEU A 209 -30.40 -12.73 -7.41
N GLY A 210 -29.98 -11.71 -6.66
CA GLY A 210 -28.70 -11.01 -6.84
C GLY A 210 -27.57 -11.50 -5.94
N GLU A 211 -27.76 -12.58 -5.17
CA GLU A 211 -26.84 -12.96 -4.09
C GLU A 211 -26.47 -14.44 -4.14
N LEU A 212 -25.18 -14.74 -4.17
CA LEU A 212 -24.62 -16.10 -4.23
C LEU A 212 -23.55 -16.29 -3.16
N TYR A 213 -23.67 -17.36 -2.38
CA TYR A 213 -22.65 -17.76 -1.39
C TYR A 213 -22.11 -19.15 -1.69
N LEU A 214 -20.79 -19.29 -1.69
CA LEU A 214 -20.06 -20.53 -1.95
C LEU A 214 -19.02 -20.76 -0.85
N HIS A 215 -18.97 -21.99 -0.32
CA HIS A 215 -18.04 -22.41 0.72
C HIS A 215 -17.30 -23.68 0.29
N TYR A 216 -15.98 -23.56 0.12
CA TYR A 216 -15.05 -24.69 -0.01
C TYR A 216 -14.34 -24.91 1.32
N HIS A 217 -14.29 -26.17 1.75
CA HIS A 217 -13.57 -26.62 2.94
C HIS A 217 -12.73 -27.84 2.61
N HIS A 218 -11.48 -27.83 3.09
CA HIS A 218 -10.60 -28.98 3.09
C HIS A 218 -9.93 -29.11 4.46
N ASP A 219 -9.99 -30.32 5.02
CA ASP A 219 -9.34 -30.68 6.28
C ASP A 219 -8.79 -32.11 6.13
N ASP A 220 -7.46 -32.28 6.14
CA ASP A 220 -6.80 -33.59 6.25
C ASP A 220 -6.16 -33.74 7.64
N PRO A 221 -6.79 -34.49 8.58
CA PRO A 221 -6.29 -34.66 9.94
C PRO A 221 -5.05 -35.58 10.04
N HIS A 222 -4.47 -36.07 8.93
CA HIS A 222 -3.29 -36.94 8.95
C HIS A 222 -1.96 -36.16 8.94
N ASP A 223 -1.63 -35.65 10.14
CA ASP A 223 -0.40 -34.99 10.59
C ASP A 223 0.89 -35.76 10.22
N GLY A 224 1.33 -35.61 8.95
CA GLY A 224 2.58 -36.20 8.43
C GLY A 224 2.53 -36.85 7.04
N THR A 225 1.37 -36.92 6.36
CA THR A 225 1.28 -37.67 5.07
C THR A 225 1.53 -36.85 3.79
N GLY A 226 1.78 -35.54 3.89
CA GLY A 226 2.10 -34.67 2.74
C GLY A 226 0.94 -34.39 1.78
N ARG A 227 -0.31 -34.54 2.24
CA ARG A 227 -1.52 -34.55 1.40
C ARG A 227 -2.29 -33.23 1.28
N GLY A 228 -1.88 -32.18 1.98
CA GLY A 228 -2.54 -30.87 1.93
C GLY A 228 -2.73 -30.35 0.50
N VAL A 229 -3.76 -29.53 0.30
CA VAL A 229 -4.12 -29.04 -1.05
C VAL A 229 -3.26 -27.88 -1.52
N GLN A 230 -3.20 -27.73 -2.84
CA GLN A 230 -2.64 -26.61 -3.60
C GLN A 230 -3.49 -26.41 -4.88
N GLY A 231 -3.32 -25.30 -5.59
CA GLY A 231 -4.01 -25.02 -6.85
C GLY A 231 -4.87 -23.75 -6.79
N VAL A 232 -5.87 -23.66 -7.66
CA VAL A 232 -6.75 -22.50 -7.81
C VAL A 232 -8.19 -22.89 -7.44
N PHE A 233 -8.93 -21.94 -6.86
CA PHE A 233 -10.38 -21.99 -6.79
C PHE A 233 -10.95 -20.92 -7.71
N THR A 234 -11.66 -21.33 -8.77
CA THR A 234 -12.19 -20.41 -9.80
C THR A 234 -13.71 -20.54 -9.90
N VAL A 235 -14.40 -19.41 -9.76
CA VAL A 235 -15.85 -19.26 -9.92
C VAL A 235 -16.13 -18.42 -11.16
N SER A 236 -16.93 -18.98 -12.06
CA SER A 236 -17.59 -18.26 -13.15
C SER A 236 -18.99 -17.88 -12.69
N TYR A 237 -19.43 -16.65 -12.93
CA TYR A 237 -20.84 -16.27 -12.80
C TYR A 237 -21.23 -15.26 -13.89
N ASP A 238 -22.52 -15.07 -14.14
CA ASP A 238 -23.03 -14.03 -15.02
C ASP A 238 -24.39 -13.49 -14.53
N ILE A 239 -24.79 -12.31 -15.02
CA ILE A 239 -25.97 -11.57 -14.53
C ILE A 239 -26.97 -11.25 -15.64
N THR A 240 -28.15 -10.76 -15.28
CA THR A 240 -29.12 -10.25 -16.26
C THR A 240 -28.60 -8.99 -16.94
N HIS A 241 -28.42 -9.07 -18.27
CA HIS A 241 -28.05 -7.95 -19.13
C HIS A 241 -29.27 -7.37 -19.86
N TYR A 242 -29.22 -6.06 -20.16
CA TYR A 242 -30.33 -5.31 -20.76
C TYR A 242 -29.86 -4.57 -22.03
N PRO A 243 -30.72 -4.40 -23.06
CA PRO A 243 -30.37 -3.70 -24.30
C PRO A 243 -30.47 -2.16 -24.16
N ASP A 244 -30.02 -1.62 -23.02
CA ASP A 244 -30.10 -0.19 -22.68
C ASP A 244 -28.70 0.46 -22.55
N GLY A 245 -28.65 1.70 -22.06
CA GLY A 245 -27.41 2.46 -21.88
C GLY A 245 -26.50 1.94 -20.77
N GLY A 246 -26.90 0.89 -20.04
CA GLY A 246 -26.19 0.39 -18.88
C GLY A 246 -26.75 0.91 -17.56
N GLU A 247 -26.04 0.58 -16.50
CA GLU A 247 -26.46 0.77 -15.11
C GLU A 247 -25.54 1.78 -14.40
N VAL A 248 -26.10 2.80 -13.75
CA VAL A 248 -25.34 3.81 -13.00
C VAL A 248 -25.61 3.67 -11.50
N GLN A 249 -24.52 3.66 -10.73
CA GLN A 249 -24.51 3.60 -9.27
C GLN A 249 -23.79 4.82 -8.72
N ARG A 250 -24.36 5.52 -7.74
CA ARG A 250 -23.69 6.62 -7.04
C ARG A 250 -23.65 6.40 -5.54
N VAL A 251 -22.49 6.70 -4.94
CA VAL A 251 -22.31 6.75 -3.48
C VAL A 251 -21.50 7.99 -3.13
N GLY A 252 -22.11 8.92 -2.39
CA GLY A 252 -21.55 10.24 -2.13
C GLY A 252 -21.34 11.01 -3.44
N ASN A 253 -20.13 11.52 -3.66
CA ASN A 253 -19.74 12.23 -4.86
C ASN A 253 -19.02 11.35 -5.91
N TYR A 254 -19.09 10.02 -5.80
CA TYR A 254 -18.53 9.08 -6.78
C TYR A 254 -19.65 8.38 -7.55
N PHE A 255 -19.39 8.05 -8.81
CA PHE A 255 -20.25 7.17 -9.60
C PHE A 255 -19.45 6.07 -10.29
N THR A 256 -20.11 4.93 -10.52
CA THR A 256 -19.69 3.87 -11.45
C THR A 256 -20.79 3.66 -12.49
N HIS A 257 -20.41 3.26 -13.70
CA HIS A 257 -21.29 3.05 -14.84
C HIS A 257 -20.89 1.77 -15.57
N TYR A 258 -21.81 0.81 -15.65
CA TYR A 258 -21.60 -0.52 -16.21
C TYR A 258 -22.36 -0.65 -17.52
N PHE A 259 -21.65 -0.66 -18.66
CA PHE A 259 -22.23 -0.78 -19.99
C PHE A 259 -21.91 -2.16 -20.60
N SER A 260 -22.94 -2.98 -20.73
CA SER A 260 -22.86 -4.37 -21.19
C SER A 260 -24.15 -4.82 -21.91
N PRO A 261 -24.52 -4.18 -23.04
CA PRO A 261 -25.74 -4.51 -23.76
C PRO A 261 -25.63 -5.86 -24.50
N GLU A 262 -26.77 -6.53 -24.67
CA GLU A 262 -26.89 -7.79 -25.40
C GLU A 262 -28.08 -7.77 -26.39
N GLY A 263 -28.26 -8.85 -27.15
CA GLY A 263 -29.30 -8.98 -28.19
C GLY A 263 -29.03 -8.24 -29.50
N LEU A 264 -27.94 -7.47 -29.58
CA LEU A 264 -27.53 -6.75 -30.79
C LEU A 264 -27.03 -7.71 -31.89
N PRO A 265 -27.28 -7.42 -33.19
CA PRO A 265 -26.75 -8.20 -34.29
C PRO A 265 -25.23 -8.01 -34.43
N LYS A 266 -24.51 -9.11 -34.74
CA LYS A 266 -23.07 -9.06 -35.02
C LYS A 266 -22.78 -8.20 -36.25
N ILE A 267 -21.74 -7.36 -36.15
CA ILE A 267 -21.15 -6.64 -37.28
C ILE A 267 -20.20 -7.59 -38.05
N GLN A 268 -20.31 -7.60 -39.37
CA GLN A 268 -19.42 -8.32 -40.28
C GLN A 268 -17.93 -8.02 -39.99
N THR A 269 -17.09 -9.05 -39.89
CA THR A 269 -15.65 -8.86 -39.69
C THR A 269 -14.85 -9.01 -40.98
N HIS A 270 -13.73 -8.28 -41.03
CA HIS A 270 -12.61 -8.53 -41.94
C HIS A 270 -11.36 -8.73 -41.09
N THR A 271 -10.94 -9.98 -40.93
CA THR A 271 -9.84 -10.35 -40.04
C THR A 271 -8.58 -10.68 -40.84
N VAL A 272 -7.54 -9.86 -40.69
CA VAL A 272 -6.20 -10.15 -41.21
C VAL A 272 -5.44 -10.96 -40.16
N PHE A 273 -5.32 -12.27 -40.39
CA PHE A 273 -4.55 -13.16 -39.54
C PHE A 273 -3.08 -13.10 -39.94
N LEU A 274 -2.23 -12.67 -39.02
CA LEU A 274 -0.78 -12.57 -39.19
C LEU A 274 -0.10 -13.70 -38.41
N LEU A 275 0.35 -14.72 -39.14
CA LEU A 275 0.83 -15.99 -38.63
C LEU A 275 2.36 -16.05 -38.70
N ASP A 276 3.03 -16.06 -37.55
CA ASP A 276 4.46 -16.30 -37.46
C ASP A 276 4.78 -17.75 -37.86
N VAL A 277 5.72 -17.89 -38.79
CA VAL A 277 6.26 -19.15 -39.28
C VAL A 277 7.79 -19.13 -39.29
N SER A 278 8.40 -18.34 -38.39
CA SER A 278 9.84 -18.39 -38.12
C SER A 278 10.27 -19.72 -37.50
N TYR A 279 11.58 -19.92 -37.34
CA TYR A 279 12.11 -21.16 -36.79
C TYR A 279 11.62 -21.44 -35.36
N SER A 280 11.55 -20.42 -34.49
CA SER A 280 11.13 -20.58 -33.07
C SER A 280 9.68 -21.02 -32.90
N MET A 281 8.86 -20.99 -33.95
CA MET A 281 7.52 -21.58 -33.98
C MET A 281 7.50 -23.12 -34.09
N HIS A 282 8.67 -23.78 -34.01
CA HIS A 282 8.80 -25.23 -33.88
C HIS A 282 8.26 -25.77 -32.53
N SER A 283 8.52 -27.07 -32.24
CA SER A 283 8.13 -27.74 -30.98
C SER A 283 6.64 -27.63 -30.62
N GLY A 284 5.74 -27.88 -31.59
CA GLY A 284 4.30 -27.94 -31.35
C GLY A 284 3.59 -26.58 -31.29
N ARG A 285 4.30 -25.45 -31.30
CA ARG A 285 3.70 -24.10 -31.34
C ARG A 285 2.90 -23.91 -32.63
N LEU A 286 3.55 -24.13 -33.78
CA LEU A 286 2.89 -24.07 -35.09
C LEU A 286 1.78 -25.12 -35.23
N ASP A 287 1.96 -26.34 -34.73
CA ASP A 287 0.93 -27.40 -34.80
C ASP A 287 -0.33 -27.03 -33.99
N ALA A 288 -0.15 -26.44 -32.80
CA ALA A 288 -1.25 -25.91 -31.99
C ALA A 288 -1.93 -24.71 -32.66
N LEU A 289 -1.15 -23.80 -33.28
CA LEU A 289 -1.67 -22.68 -34.06
C LEU A 289 -2.48 -23.16 -35.28
N GLN A 290 -1.96 -24.11 -36.05
CA GLN A 290 -2.68 -24.72 -37.18
C GLN A 290 -3.98 -25.42 -36.71
N THR A 291 -3.92 -26.12 -35.57
CA THR A 291 -5.09 -26.81 -34.98
C THR A 291 -6.15 -25.82 -34.51
N ALA A 292 -5.76 -24.73 -33.84
CA ALA A 292 -6.67 -23.70 -33.38
C ALA A 292 -7.24 -22.88 -34.53
N MET A 293 -6.42 -22.46 -35.50
CA MET A 293 -6.87 -21.79 -36.73
C MET A 293 -7.83 -22.67 -37.55
N ALA A 294 -7.59 -23.98 -37.61
CA ALA A 294 -8.52 -24.94 -38.24
C ALA A 294 -9.85 -25.11 -37.48
N SER A 295 -9.97 -24.56 -36.27
CA SER A 295 -11.23 -24.42 -35.52
C SER A 295 -11.82 -23.02 -35.69
N ILE A 296 -11.00 -21.96 -35.56
CA ILE A 296 -11.39 -20.55 -35.72
C ILE A 296 -12.04 -20.32 -37.09
N LEU A 297 -11.37 -20.72 -38.18
CA LEU A 297 -11.89 -20.51 -39.53
C LEU A 297 -13.20 -21.26 -39.80
N LYS A 298 -13.53 -22.31 -39.03
CA LYS A 298 -14.83 -23.02 -39.12
C LYS A 298 -15.95 -22.37 -38.31
N GLY A 299 -15.61 -21.46 -37.39
CA GLY A 299 -16.54 -20.71 -36.56
C GLY A 299 -16.72 -19.25 -37.00
N LEU A 300 -16.24 -18.90 -38.19
CA LEU A 300 -16.58 -17.65 -38.86
C LEU A 300 -18.00 -17.73 -39.43
N ASP A 301 -18.71 -16.60 -39.42
CA ASP A 301 -20.02 -16.50 -40.05
C ASP A 301 -19.87 -16.35 -41.57
N VAL A 302 -20.88 -16.73 -42.35
CA VAL A 302 -20.78 -16.74 -43.83
C VAL A 302 -20.51 -15.35 -44.42
N GLU A 303 -20.95 -14.29 -43.74
CA GLU A 303 -20.67 -12.90 -44.11
C GLU A 303 -19.21 -12.46 -43.82
N ASP A 304 -18.51 -13.09 -42.88
CA ASP A 304 -17.15 -12.69 -42.50
C ASP A 304 -16.16 -12.86 -43.66
N THR A 305 -15.09 -12.07 -43.66
CA THR A 305 -13.95 -12.26 -44.55
C THR A 305 -12.65 -12.34 -43.78
N PHE A 306 -11.66 -13.04 -44.33
CA PHE A 306 -10.35 -13.16 -43.70
C PHE A 306 -9.22 -13.25 -44.72
N GLU A 307 -8.07 -12.71 -44.34
CA GLU A 307 -6.82 -12.86 -45.10
C GLU A 307 -5.77 -13.55 -44.24
N LEU A 308 -5.00 -14.43 -44.87
CA LEU A 308 -3.92 -15.16 -44.23
C LEU A 308 -2.59 -14.56 -44.69
N LEU A 309 -1.88 -13.89 -43.79
CA LEU A 309 -0.49 -13.49 -43.99
C LEU A 309 0.38 -14.41 -43.15
N ALA A 310 1.37 -15.07 -43.76
CA ALA A 310 2.41 -15.78 -43.03
C ALA A 310 3.69 -14.93 -43.07
N PHE A 311 4.46 -14.90 -41.98
CA PHE A 311 5.72 -14.16 -41.95
C PHE A 311 6.86 -14.93 -41.28
N SER A 312 8.06 -14.73 -41.79
CA SER A 312 9.30 -15.03 -41.12
C SER A 312 10.31 -13.91 -41.43
N SER A 313 11.38 -14.17 -42.19
CA SER A 313 12.25 -13.10 -42.73
C SER A 313 11.49 -12.17 -43.67
N ASP A 314 10.56 -12.75 -44.43
CA ASP A 314 9.70 -12.12 -45.43
C ASP A 314 8.22 -12.23 -45.04
N VAL A 315 7.34 -11.51 -45.74
CA VAL A 315 5.88 -11.55 -45.52
C VAL A 315 5.18 -12.07 -46.77
N VAL A 316 4.44 -13.17 -46.63
CA VAL A 316 3.78 -13.88 -47.73
C VAL A 316 2.26 -13.82 -47.57
N ASN A 317 1.55 -13.27 -48.56
CA ASN A 317 0.10 -13.44 -48.62
C ASN A 317 -0.22 -14.89 -49.04
N VAL A 318 -0.81 -15.64 -48.11
CA VAL A 318 -1.18 -17.04 -48.26
C VAL A 318 -2.54 -17.18 -48.97
N GLY A 319 -3.40 -16.16 -48.88
CA GLY A 319 -4.65 -16.00 -49.63
C GLY A 319 -5.72 -15.24 -48.87
N SER A 320 -6.68 -14.70 -49.62
CA SER A 320 -7.86 -13.97 -49.14
C SER A 320 -9.12 -14.83 -49.33
N PHE A 321 -10.04 -14.84 -48.37
CA PHE A 321 -11.17 -15.78 -48.29
C PHE A 321 -12.43 -15.15 -47.65
N SER A 322 -13.61 -15.75 -47.88
CA SER A 322 -14.84 -15.52 -47.11
C SER A 322 -15.12 -16.65 -46.12
N GLY A 323 -16.06 -16.43 -45.20
CA GLY A 323 -16.59 -17.43 -44.26
C GLY A 323 -17.41 -18.55 -44.90
N GLU A 324 -17.64 -18.50 -46.22
CA GLU A 324 -18.22 -19.62 -46.98
C GLU A 324 -17.48 -20.93 -46.72
N HIS A 325 -18.24 -21.98 -46.43
CA HIS A 325 -17.74 -23.34 -46.16
C HIS A 325 -16.70 -23.86 -47.19
N GLN A 326 -16.81 -23.48 -48.48
CA GLN A 326 -15.82 -23.86 -49.51
C GLN A 326 -14.52 -23.03 -49.42
N GLN A 327 -14.60 -21.74 -49.10
CA GLN A 327 -13.45 -20.85 -48.96
C GLN A 327 -12.72 -21.11 -47.64
N VAL A 328 -13.45 -21.30 -46.54
CA VAL A 328 -12.95 -21.85 -45.27
C VAL A 328 -12.18 -23.16 -45.48
N LYS A 329 -12.73 -24.10 -46.27
CA LYS A 329 -12.02 -25.34 -46.63
C LYS A 329 -10.72 -25.11 -47.41
N LYS A 330 -10.58 -24.04 -48.21
CA LYS A 330 -9.32 -23.65 -48.86
C LYS A 330 -8.35 -23.02 -47.84
N GLY A 331 -8.82 -22.10 -47.00
CA GLY A 331 -8.02 -21.46 -45.94
C GLY A 331 -7.43 -22.48 -44.96
N VAL A 332 -8.24 -23.42 -44.46
CA VAL A 332 -7.76 -24.49 -43.57
C VAL A 332 -6.71 -25.40 -44.24
N ARG A 333 -6.84 -25.69 -45.55
CA ARG A 333 -5.81 -26.43 -46.31
C ARG A 333 -4.51 -25.64 -46.49
N LYS A 334 -4.58 -24.31 -46.55
CA LYS A 334 -3.42 -23.42 -46.63
C LYS A 334 -2.71 -23.32 -45.28
N VAL A 335 -3.45 -23.10 -44.19
CA VAL A 335 -2.92 -23.13 -42.81
C VAL A 335 -2.19 -24.44 -42.51
N LYS A 336 -2.77 -25.59 -42.87
CA LYS A 336 -2.17 -26.93 -42.72
C LYS A 336 -0.95 -27.22 -43.61
N ARG A 337 -0.45 -26.23 -44.35
CA ARG A 337 0.77 -26.32 -45.20
C ARG A 337 1.84 -25.31 -44.80
N LEU A 338 1.64 -24.58 -43.70
CA LEU A 338 2.67 -23.71 -43.13
C LEU A 338 3.77 -24.57 -42.49
N VAL A 339 5.02 -24.10 -42.58
CA VAL A 339 6.23 -24.77 -42.06
C VAL A 339 7.11 -23.71 -41.41
N SER A 340 7.64 -23.99 -40.21
CA SER A 340 8.48 -23.08 -39.44
C SER A 340 9.90 -22.99 -40.02
N MET A 341 10.29 -21.83 -40.56
CA MET A 341 11.61 -21.57 -41.13
C MET A 341 11.98 -20.07 -41.17
N GLY A 342 13.26 -19.76 -40.99
CA GLY A 342 13.78 -18.39 -41.05
C GLY A 342 13.69 -17.60 -39.75
N TYR A 343 13.94 -16.30 -39.83
CA TYR A 343 13.91 -15.34 -38.71
C TYR A 343 12.51 -14.70 -38.58
N SER A 344 12.34 -13.63 -37.79
CA SER A 344 11.05 -12.92 -37.64
C SER A 344 11.18 -11.42 -37.91
N ASN A 345 10.52 -10.95 -38.98
CA ASN A 345 10.46 -9.56 -39.43
C ASN A 345 9.12 -8.92 -39.04
N LEU A 346 8.87 -8.86 -37.73
CA LEU A 346 7.60 -8.39 -37.13
C LEU A 346 7.18 -6.99 -37.64
N ASN A 347 8.15 -6.11 -37.87
CA ASN A 347 7.90 -4.77 -38.42
C ASN A 347 7.25 -4.82 -39.81
N ALA A 348 7.87 -5.52 -40.77
CA ALA A 348 7.32 -5.63 -42.12
C ALA A 348 5.97 -6.36 -42.11
N ALA A 349 5.83 -7.36 -41.24
CA ALA A 349 4.64 -8.19 -41.06
C ALA A 349 3.42 -7.36 -40.62
N VAL A 350 3.52 -6.60 -39.52
CA VAL A 350 2.42 -5.75 -39.02
C VAL A 350 2.11 -4.60 -39.99
N LEU A 351 3.13 -3.97 -40.57
CA LEU A 351 2.93 -2.91 -41.57
C LEU A 351 2.22 -3.43 -42.83
N GLN A 352 2.47 -4.68 -43.23
CA GLN A 352 1.73 -5.30 -44.34
C GLN A 352 0.30 -5.65 -43.96
N ALA A 353 0.05 -6.14 -42.75
CA ALA A 353 -1.30 -6.41 -42.26
C ALA A 353 -2.17 -5.13 -42.24
N ILE A 354 -1.59 -4.00 -41.83
CA ILE A 354 -2.25 -2.68 -41.88
C ILE A 354 -2.57 -2.26 -43.32
N ARG A 355 -1.64 -2.45 -44.28
CA ARG A 355 -1.90 -2.17 -45.71
C ARG A 355 -3.03 -3.04 -46.26
N THR A 356 -3.05 -4.33 -45.93
CA THR A 356 -4.13 -5.26 -46.31
C THR A 356 -5.48 -4.80 -45.74
N ALA A 357 -5.56 -4.54 -44.42
CA ALA A 357 -6.78 -4.04 -43.77
C ALA A 357 -7.26 -2.70 -44.35
N ASN A 358 -6.35 -1.77 -44.66
CA ASN A 358 -6.68 -0.52 -45.36
C ASN A 358 -7.33 -0.80 -46.73
N SER A 359 -6.77 -1.72 -47.52
CA SER A 359 -7.23 -2.02 -48.89
C SER A 359 -8.60 -2.69 -49.00
N TYR A 360 -9.10 -3.34 -47.95
CA TYR A 360 -10.41 -4.00 -47.96
C TYR A 360 -11.56 -2.99 -48.11
N ASN A 361 -12.28 -3.02 -49.24
CA ASN A 361 -13.27 -2.00 -49.59
C ASN A 361 -14.67 -2.29 -49.01
N ASN A 362 -14.80 -2.18 -47.68
CA ASN A 362 -16.09 -2.18 -46.98
C ASN A 362 -15.97 -1.27 -45.74
N PRO A 363 -16.77 -0.19 -45.63
CA PRO A 363 -16.70 0.74 -44.50
C PRO A 363 -17.52 0.27 -43.29
N GLN A 364 -18.51 -0.61 -43.47
CA GLN A 364 -19.37 -1.10 -42.39
C GLN A 364 -18.69 -2.20 -41.57
N ALA A 365 -17.93 -3.07 -42.25
CA ALA A 365 -17.19 -4.13 -41.57
C ALA A 365 -16.21 -3.59 -40.51
N ILE A 366 -15.99 -4.40 -39.47
CA ILE A 366 -14.88 -4.21 -38.53
C ILE A 366 -13.64 -4.89 -39.09
N LYS A 367 -12.69 -4.06 -39.50
CA LYS A 367 -11.35 -4.44 -39.93
C LYS A 367 -10.49 -4.65 -38.69
N GLN A 368 -9.94 -5.84 -38.50
CA GLN A 368 -9.10 -6.16 -37.35
C GLN A 368 -7.91 -7.04 -37.74
N ILE A 369 -6.80 -6.87 -37.03
CA ILE A 369 -5.55 -7.60 -37.25
C ILE A 369 -5.32 -8.51 -36.04
N VAL A 370 -5.04 -9.79 -36.29
CA VAL A 370 -4.81 -10.78 -35.22
C VAL A 370 -3.44 -11.42 -35.44
N VAL A 371 -2.50 -11.09 -34.55
CA VAL A 371 -1.09 -11.50 -34.63
C VAL A 371 -0.85 -12.72 -33.75
N PHE A 372 -0.21 -13.75 -34.31
CA PHE A 372 0.22 -14.96 -33.62
C PHE A 372 1.74 -15.11 -33.78
N THR A 373 2.52 -14.87 -32.73
CA THR A 373 4.00 -14.79 -32.79
C THR A 373 4.65 -15.12 -31.45
N ASP A 374 5.91 -15.57 -31.42
CA ASP A 374 6.67 -15.75 -30.17
C ASP A 374 7.40 -14.48 -29.71
N GLY A 375 7.13 -13.35 -30.38
CA GLY A 375 7.43 -11.98 -29.92
C GLY A 375 8.69 -11.35 -30.52
N GLN A 376 9.69 -12.17 -30.87
CA GLN A 376 11.03 -11.65 -31.16
C GLN A 376 11.18 -11.09 -32.57
N ALA A 377 11.43 -9.78 -32.69
CA ALA A 377 11.88 -9.18 -33.93
C ALA A 377 13.38 -9.47 -34.14
N THR A 378 13.69 -10.36 -35.09
CA THR A 378 15.06 -10.86 -35.36
C THR A 378 15.55 -10.60 -36.79
N SER A 379 14.70 -10.03 -37.66
CA SER A 379 15.06 -9.60 -39.02
C SER A 379 14.39 -8.27 -39.37
N GLY A 380 14.96 -7.53 -40.33
CA GLY A 380 14.46 -6.20 -40.72
C GLY A 380 14.70 -5.15 -39.63
N VAL A 381 13.64 -4.48 -39.19
CA VAL A 381 13.68 -3.53 -38.06
C VAL A 381 13.38 -4.28 -36.78
N THR A 382 14.31 -4.26 -35.84
CA THR A 382 14.26 -5.03 -34.58
C THR A 382 14.12 -4.17 -33.31
N ASP A 383 14.39 -2.87 -33.39
CA ASP A 383 14.26 -1.94 -32.24
C ASP A 383 12.79 -1.74 -31.82
N PRO A 384 12.37 -2.11 -30.60
CA PRO A 384 10.97 -2.08 -30.19
C PRO A 384 10.28 -0.71 -30.30
N GLU A 385 10.96 0.37 -29.95
CA GLU A 385 10.37 1.71 -29.98
C GLU A 385 10.19 2.22 -31.42
N THR A 386 11.15 1.91 -32.31
CA THR A 386 11.02 2.14 -33.76
C THR A 386 9.88 1.31 -34.36
N ILE A 387 9.71 0.04 -33.97
CA ILE A 387 8.58 -0.79 -34.42
C ILE A 387 7.25 -0.19 -33.95
N ARG A 388 7.12 0.19 -32.66
CA ARG A 388 5.89 0.84 -32.14
C ARG A 388 5.59 2.12 -32.92
N LYS A 389 6.60 2.96 -33.16
CA LYS A 389 6.46 4.20 -33.94
C LYS A 389 5.95 3.91 -35.36
N ASN A 390 6.61 3.02 -36.10
CA ASN A 390 6.23 2.67 -37.48
C ASN A 390 4.77 2.18 -37.55
N VAL A 391 4.37 1.31 -36.62
CA VAL A 391 3.01 0.77 -36.54
C VAL A 391 1.98 1.85 -36.21
N LYS A 392 2.30 2.75 -35.28
CA LYS A 392 1.46 3.89 -34.87
C LYS A 392 1.27 4.92 -35.99
N GLU A 393 2.31 5.18 -36.78
CA GLU A 393 2.25 6.07 -37.95
C GLU A 393 1.47 5.43 -39.12
N ALA A 394 1.58 4.11 -39.32
CA ALA A 394 0.86 3.39 -40.36
C ALA A 394 -0.63 3.12 -40.03
N ASN A 395 -0.97 2.86 -38.76
CA ASN A 395 -2.34 2.53 -38.33
C ASN A 395 -3.22 3.79 -38.14
N SER A 396 -3.16 4.73 -39.06
CA SER A 396 -3.90 6.01 -39.01
C SER A 396 -5.43 5.83 -38.92
N HIS A 397 -5.94 4.70 -39.43
CA HIS A 397 -7.36 4.32 -39.38
C HIS A 397 -7.78 3.66 -38.04
N LYS A 398 -6.85 3.43 -37.11
CA LYS A 398 -7.08 2.79 -35.80
C LYS A 398 -7.75 1.42 -35.89
N HIS A 399 -7.28 0.55 -36.78
CA HIS A 399 -7.73 -0.85 -36.81
C HIS A 399 -7.29 -1.56 -35.52
N PRO A 400 -8.16 -2.27 -34.80
CA PRO A 400 -7.77 -3.10 -33.67
C PRO A 400 -6.68 -4.10 -34.04
N ILE A 401 -5.57 -4.08 -33.29
CA ILE A 401 -4.51 -5.08 -33.35
C ILE A 401 -4.58 -5.91 -32.08
N PHE A 402 -4.89 -7.19 -32.22
CA PHE A 402 -4.89 -8.16 -31.12
C PHE A 402 -3.69 -9.08 -31.28
N SER A 403 -3.02 -9.42 -30.17
CA SER A 403 -1.80 -10.25 -30.21
C SER A 403 -1.91 -11.47 -29.29
N PHE A 404 -1.52 -12.64 -29.77
CA PHE A 404 -1.33 -13.84 -28.97
C PHE A 404 0.14 -14.27 -29.03
N ILE A 405 0.78 -14.30 -27.86
CA ILE A 405 2.24 -14.36 -27.71
C ILE A 405 2.68 -15.72 -27.18
N PHE A 406 3.55 -16.42 -27.91
CA PHE A 406 4.02 -17.76 -27.54
C PHE A 406 5.24 -17.70 -26.60
N GLY A 407 5.03 -17.89 -25.30
CA GLY A 407 6.10 -17.77 -24.29
C GLY A 407 6.45 -16.33 -23.94
N ASN A 408 7.63 -16.14 -23.33
CA ASN A 408 7.90 -14.99 -22.46
C ASN A 408 8.79 -13.90 -23.11
N ASN A 409 8.96 -13.92 -24.43
CA ASN A 409 9.85 -12.98 -25.13
C ASN A 409 9.09 -11.75 -25.64
N ASP A 410 9.69 -10.56 -25.47
CA ASP A 410 9.26 -9.26 -26.04
C ASP A 410 7.77 -8.87 -25.88
N MET A 411 7.08 -9.48 -24.91
CA MET A 411 5.65 -9.27 -24.61
C MET A 411 5.24 -7.79 -24.60
N LYS A 412 6.05 -6.96 -23.94
CA LYS A 412 5.85 -5.52 -23.77
C LYS A 412 5.74 -4.73 -25.07
N LEU A 413 6.37 -5.18 -26.16
CA LEU A 413 6.24 -4.54 -27.47
C LEU A 413 4.84 -4.75 -28.04
N LEU A 414 4.36 -5.99 -28.03
CA LEU A 414 3.06 -6.36 -28.58
C LEU A 414 1.89 -5.90 -27.70
N GLU A 415 2.06 -5.90 -26.37
CA GLU A 415 1.14 -5.23 -25.44
C GLU A 415 0.95 -3.75 -25.78
N ARG A 416 2.06 -3.01 -25.96
CA ARG A 416 2.05 -1.59 -26.35
C ARG A 416 1.40 -1.39 -27.72
N ILE A 417 1.80 -2.15 -28.73
CA ILE A 417 1.24 -2.07 -30.10
C ILE A 417 -0.29 -2.32 -30.10
N SER A 418 -0.72 -3.36 -29.38
CA SER A 418 -2.14 -3.75 -29.32
C SER A 418 -2.96 -2.66 -28.64
N ARG A 419 -2.52 -2.22 -27.46
CA ARG A 419 -3.18 -1.18 -26.66
C ARG A 419 -3.24 0.17 -27.40
N ASP A 420 -2.12 0.60 -28.00
CA ASP A 420 -2.05 1.85 -28.77
C ASP A 420 -2.93 1.81 -30.04
N SER A 421 -3.41 0.62 -30.43
CA SER A 421 -4.34 0.37 -31.53
C SER A 421 -5.76 -0.02 -31.05
N SER A 422 -6.13 0.22 -29.78
CA SER A 422 -7.43 -0.17 -29.18
C SER A 422 -7.77 -1.68 -29.23
N GLY A 423 -6.75 -2.54 -29.32
CA GLY A 423 -6.83 -3.97 -29.06
C GLY A 423 -6.12 -4.38 -27.77
N PHE A 424 -5.82 -5.67 -27.62
CA PHE A 424 -5.12 -6.21 -26.45
C PHE A 424 -4.23 -7.40 -26.79
N ALA A 425 -3.30 -7.72 -25.89
CA ALA A 425 -2.49 -8.93 -25.95
C ALA A 425 -3.00 -10.04 -24.99
N ARG A 426 -2.72 -11.29 -25.35
CA ARG A 426 -2.69 -12.48 -24.49
C ARG A 426 -1.37 -13.20 -24.75
N TYR A 427 -0.98 -14.06 -23.83
CA TYR A 427 0.24 -14.87 -23.88
C TYR A 427 -0.08 -16.28 -23.39
N THR A 428 0.86 -17.21 -23.56
CA THR A 428 0.62 -18.62 -23.17
C THR A 428 0.71 -18.82 -21.67
N HIS A 429 -0.39 -19.27 -21.05
CA HIS A 429 -0.45 -19.64 -19.64
C HIS A 429 -0.15 -21.14 -19.44
N HIS A 430 0.18 -21.55 -18.21
CA HIS A 430 0.22 -22.97 -17.84
C HIS A 430 -1.20 -23.52 -17.59
N GLY A 431 -1.35 -24.84 -17.41
CA GLY A 431 -2.60 -25.51 -17.02
C GLY A 431 -3.54 -25.96 -18.14
N SER A 432 -3.51 -25.36 -19.34
CA SER A 432 -4.38 -25.77 -20.46
C SER A 432 -3.63 -25.94 -21.79
N THR A 433 -4.25 -26.61 -22.77
CA THR A 433 -3.62 -26.78 -24.09
C THR A 433 -3.43 -25.45 -24.82
N LEU A 434 -2.33 -25.31 -25.56
CA LEU A 434 -2.04 -24.13 -26.37
C LEU A 434 -3.16 -23.84 -27.39
N ALA A 435 -3.70 -24.90 -28.00
CA ALA A 435 -4.79 -24.77 -28.96
C ALA A 435 -6.13 -24.36 -28.32
N SER A 436 -6.37 -24.61 -27.02
CA SER A 436 -7.55 -24.08 -26.33
C SER A 436 -7.40 -22.59 -25.97
N GLN A 437 -6.20 -22.14 -25.57
CA GLN A 437 -5.93 -20.73 -25.26
C GLN A 437 -6.12 -19.84 -26.50
N ILE A 438 -5.57 -20.24 -27.65
CA ILE A 438 -5.76 -19.51 -28.92
C ILE A 438 -7.25 -19.38 -29.30
N LYS A 439 -8.04 -20.45 -29.11
CA LYS A 439 -9.48 -20.43 -29.39
C LYS A 439 -10.24 -19.50 -28.43
N ALA A 440 -9.90 -19.50 -27.14
CA ALA A 440 -10.50 -18.62 -26.15
C ALA A 440 -10.21 -17.14 -26.48
N PHE A 441 -8.93 -16.81 -26.70
CA PHE A 441 -8.49 -15.48 -27.15
C PHE A 441 -9.24 -14.99 -28.40
N TYR A 442 -9.40 -15.84 -29.42
CA TYR A 442 -10.17 -15.43 -30.61
C TYR A 442 -11.66 -15.27 -30.31
N LYS A 443 -12.24 -16.08 -29.41
CA LYS A 443 -13.66 -15.99 -29.02
C LYS A 443 -13.99 -14.61 -28.45
N GLU A 444 -13.11 -14.05 -27.61
CA GLU A 444 -13.20 -12.68 -27.07
C GLU A 444 -13.41 -11.58 -28.14
N ILE A 445 -12.93 -11.81 -29.37
CA ILE A 445 -12.95 -10.84 -30.49
C ILE A 445 -13.75 -11.32 -31.71
N SER A 446 -14.46 -12.45 -31.59
CA SER A 446 -15.13 -13.13 -32.71
C SER A 446 -16.48 -12.53 -33.11
N LYS A 447 -17.09 -11.75 -32.21
CA LYS A 447 -18.45 -11.19 -32.33
C LYS A 447 -18.50 -9.72 -31.89
N PRO A 448 -18.01 -8.77 -32.69
CA PRO A 448 -18.25 -7.36 -32.41
C PRO A 448 -19.73 -7.01 -32.62
N LEU A 449 -20.29 -6.21 -31.72
CA LEU A 449 -21.70 -5.79 -31.73
C LEU A 449 -21.84 -4.28 -31.99
N LEU A 450 -20.85 -3.48 -31.54
CA LEU A 450 -20.81 -2.03 -31.78
C LEU A 450 -19.39 -1.57 -32.18
N LYS A 451 -19.34 -0.59 -33.07
CA LYS A 451 -18.17 0.14 -33.55
C LYS A 451 -18.27 1.60 -33.07
N GLY A 452 -17.16 2.20 -32.66
CA GLY A 452 -17.15 3.61 -32.27
C GLY A 452 -18.02 3.93 -31.04
N VAL A 453 -18.00 3.07 -30.02
CA VAL A 453 -18.73 3.31 -28.77
C VAL A 453 -18.15 4.55 -28.08
N ASP A 454 -19.03 5.50 -27.79
CA ASP A 454 -18.71 6.71 -27.03
C ASP A 454 -19.72 6.91 -25.89
N ILE A 455 -19.19 7.17 -24.70
CA ILE A 455 -19.92 7.34 -23.45
C ILE A 455 -19.55 8.72 -22.92
N THR A 456 -20.44 9.68 -23.09
CA THR A 456 -20.22 11.08 -22.68
C THR A 456 -21.02 11.42 -21.43
N TYR A 457 -20.53 12.38 -20.66
CA TYR A 457 -21.14 12.88 -19.43
C TYR A 457 -21.17 14.41 -19.49
N SER A 458 -22.19 15.04 -18.90
CA SER A 458 -22.22 16.50 -18.84
C SER A 458 -21.16 17.04 -17.88
N GLY A 459 -20.33 17.98 -18.35
CA GLY A 459 -19.42 18.78 -17.53
C GLY A 459 -20.11 19.76 -16.57
N THR A 460 -21.45 19.78 -16.51
CA THR A 460 -22.23 20.43 -15.45
C THR A 460 -22.46 19.54 -14.24
N SER A 461 -22.33 18.22 -14.39
CA SER A 461 -22.65 17.22 -13.36
C SER A 461 -21.45 16.38 -12.93
N VAL A 462 -20.52 16.12 -13.86
CA VAL A 462 -19.39 15.21 -13.69
C VAL A 462 -18.08 15.97 -13.88
N ASP A 463 -17.11 15.75 -12.98
CA ASP A 463 -15.75 16.24 -13.18
C ASP A 463 -15.08 15.36 -14.24
N LEU A 464 -15.11 15.85 -15.48
CA LEU A 464 -14.58 15.16 -16.65
C LEU A 464 -13.08 14.83 -16.54
N THR A 465 -12.33 15.49 -15.65
CA THR A 465 -10.90 15.19 -15.40
C THR A 465 -10.68 13.93 -14.55
N THR A 466 -11.75 13.38 -13.96
CA THR A 466 -11.71 12.20 -13.08
C THR A 466 -12.31 10.93 -13.71
N VAL A 467 -12.87 11.04 -14.91
CA VAL A 467 -13.63 9.95 -15.55
C VAL A 467 -12.69 8.95 -16.23
N VAL A 468 -12.60 7.76 -15.65
CA VAL A 468 -11.87 6.64 -16.25
C VAL A 468 -12.67 6.06 -17.42
N ARG A 469 -11.98 5.79 -18.54
CA ARG A 469 -12.57 5.27 -19.78
C ARG A 469 -11.78 4.05 -20.25
N PRO A 470 -12.40 2.90 -20.58
CA PRO A 470 -11.69 1.84 -21.28
C PRO A 470 -11.24 2.34 -22.66
N GLY A 471 -9.96 2.18 -23.00
CA GLY A 471 -9.35 2.65 -24.26
C GLY A 471 -9.75 1.86 -25.52
N ILE A 472 -10.93 1.23 -25.51
CA ILE A 472 -11.43 0.31 -26.53
C ILE A 472 -12.64 0.95 -27.23
N SER A 473 -12.59 1.07 -28.55
CA SER A 473 -13.63 1.76 -29.33
C SER A 473 -14.72 0.82 -29.88
N ASN A 474 -14.48 -0.50 -29.92
CA ASN A 474 -15.46 -1.49 -30.37
C ASN A 474 -15.89 -2.36 -29.18
N TYR A 475 -17.18 -2.61 -29.04
CA TYR A 475 -17.72 -3.51 -28.00
C TYR A 475 -18.04 -4.88 -28.61
N TYR A 476 -17.51 -5.93 -27.99
CA TYR A 476 -17.69 -7.31 -28.42
C TYR A 476 -18.61 -8.08 -27.45
N SER A 477 -19.34 -9.06 -27.98
CA SER A 477 -20.27 -9.90 -27.23
C SER A 477 -19.59 -10.54 -26.00
N GLY A 478 -20.23 -10.43 -24.83
CA GLY A 478 -19.71 -11.02 -23.59
C GLY A 478 -18.64 -10.19 -22.86
N GLN A 479 -18.44 -8.93 -23.26
CA GLN A 479 -17.63 -7.94 -22.53
C GLN A 479 -18.50 -7.08 -21.59
N GLU A 480 -17.85 -6.28 -20.75
CA GLU A 480 -18.46 -5.16 -20.03
C GLU A 480 -17.50 -3.98 -19.99
N PHE A 481 -18.02 -2.76 -20.24
CA PHE A 481 -17.28 -1.51 -20.07
C PHE A 481 -17.66 -0.92 -18.71
N VAL A 482 -16.71 -0.91 -17.77
CA VAL A 482 -16.86 -0.28 -16.45
C VAL A 482 -16.15 1.08 -16.46
N LEU A 483 -16.92 2.15 -16.26
CA LEU A 483 -16.44 3.52 -16.13
C LEU A 483 -16.69 4.02 -14.70
N ALA A 484 -15.90 4.97 -14.25
CA ALA A 484 -16.08 5.59 -12.94
C ALA A 484 -15.57 7.04 -12.94
N GLY A 485 -16.14 7.89 -12.09
CA GLY A 485 -15.70 9.28 -11.94
C GLY A 485 -16.29 9.97 -10.71
N LEU A 486 -15.97 11.26 -10.55
CA LEU A 486 -16.53 12.13 -9.52
C LEU A 486 -17.62 13.04 -10.08
N LEU A 487 -18.55 13.39 -9.20
CA LEU A 487 -19.56 14.42 -9.40
C LEU A 487 -18.99 15.79 -9.02
N ILE A 488 -19.45 16.83 -9.72
CA ILE A 488 -19.20 18.23 -9.34
C ILE A 488 -19.98 18.53 -8.04
N PRO A 489 -19.41 19.29 -7.08
CA PRO A 489 -20.13 19.65 -5.86
C PRO A 489 -21.51 20.28 -6.13
N GLY A 490 -22.56 19.71 -5.54
CA GLY A 490 -23.95 20.11 -5.75
C GLY A 490 -24.67 19.40 -6.91
N ALA A 491 -23.98 18.60 -7.73
CA ALA A 491 -24.63 17.79 -8.77
C ALA A 491 -25.38 16.59 -8.17
N LEU A 492 -26.69 16.54 -8.39
CA LEU A 492 -27.57 15.48 -7.86
C LEU A 492 -27.74 14.27 -8.79
N GLU A 493 -27.54 14.46 -10.11
CA GLU A 493 -27.88 13.49 -11.14
C GLU A 493 -26.74 13.31 -12.15
N VAL A 494 -26.62 12.10 -12.70
CA VAL A 494 -25.74 11.78 -13.83
C VAL A 494 -26.59 11.25 -14.97
N HIS A 495 -26.51 11.94 -16.11
CA HIS A 495 -27.14 11.55 -17.36
C HIS A 495 -26.03 11.27 -18.40
N PRO A 496 -25.59 10.01 -18.56
CA PRO A 496 -24.64 9.65 -19.61
C PRO A 496 -25.36 9.57 -20.96
N ILE A 497 -24.70 9.99 -22.03
CA ILE A 497 -25.15 9.75 -23.40
C ILE A 497 -24.25 8.68 -24.00
N VAL A 498 -24.83 7.54 -24.33
CA VAL A 498 -24.13 6.36 -24.85
C VAL A 498 -24.50 6.17 -26.32
N ASN A 499 -23.51 6.27 -27.21
CA ASN A 499 -23.68 6.15 -28.66
C ASN A 499 -22.79 5.02 -29.21
N GLY A 500 -23.18 4.43 -30.33
CA GLY A 500 -22.35 3.48 -31.08
C GLY A 500 -22.93 3.17 -32.47
N MET A 501 -22.18 2.45 -33.30
CA MET A 501 -22.61 2.03 -34.64
C MET A 501 -22.72 0.49 -34.68
N GLY A 502 -23.93 -0.04 -34.88
CA GLY A 502 -24.18 -1.47 -35.04
C GLY A 502 -24.40 -1.85 -36.51
N LYS A 503 -24.79 -3.10 -36.79
CA LYS A 503 -25.03 -3.58 -38.17
C LYS A 503 -26.15 -2.79 -38.88
N ASP A 504 -27.17 -2.38 -38.15
CA ASP A 504 -28.37 -1.73 -38.70
C ASP A 504 -28.29 -0.19 -38.70
N GLY A 505 -27.19 0.40 -38.21
CA GLY A 505 -26.96 1.84 -38.17
C GLY A 505 -26.55 2.39 -36.79
N PRO A 506 -26.73 3.69 -36.55
CA PRO A 506 -26.39 4.33 -35.27
C PRO A 506 -27.38 3.93 -34.17
N TYR A 507 -26.84 3.55 -33.01
CA TYR A 507 -27.58 3.33 -31.78
C TYR A 507 -27.26 4.46 -30.80
N GLN A 508 -28.30 5.01 -30.18
CA GLN A 508 -28.20 5.81 -28.97
C GLN A 508 -28.92 5.04 -27.86
N PHE A 509 -28.18 4.66 -26.82
CA PHE A 509 -28.69 3.79 -25.77
C PHE A 509 -29.15 4.66 -24.57
N PRO A 510 -30.44 4.58 -24.17
CA PRO A 510 -30.95 5.35 -23.04
C PRO A 510 -30.47 4.73 -21.71
N VAL A 511 -29.81 5.51 -20.86
CA VAL A 511 -29.40 5.07 -19.53
C VAL A 511 -30.58 5.20 -18.58
N THR A 512 -31.36 4.12 -18.41
CA THR A 512 -32.60 4.15 -17.62
C THR A 512 -32.39 3.80 -16.13
N ARG A 513 -31.29 3.11 -15.79
CA ARG A 513 -31.06 2.49 -14.48
C ARG A 513 -30.11 3.27 -13.56
N VAL A 514 -30.34 4.57 -13.41
CA VAL A 514 -29.59 5.44 -12.47
C VAL A 514 -30.15 5.31 -11.04
N ASP A 515 -29.33 4.88 -10.07
CA ASP A 515 -29.67 4.75 -8.63
C ASP A 515 -30.96 3.96 -8.29
N ALA A 516 -31.53 3.24 -9.26
CA ALA A 516 -32.77 2.46 -9.12
C ALA A 516 -32.59 1.31 -8.12
N ARG A 517 -33.18 1.48 -6.94
CA ARG A 517 -33.04 0.59 -5.77
C ARG A 517 -33.61 -0.79 -6.07
N HIS A 518 -32.82 -1.84 -5.85
CA HIS A 518 -33.29 -3.22 -5.92
C HIS A 518 -34.00 -3.60 -4.60
N PRO A 519 -35.07 -4.44 -4.60
CA PRO A 519 -35.91 -4.63 -3.40
C PRO A 519 -35.24 -5.32 -2.21
N PHE A 520 -34.14 -6.06 -2.45
CA PHE A 520 -33.62 -7.06 -1.51
C PHE A 520 -32.40 -6.60 -0.70
N HIS A 521 -31.63 -5.60 -1.16
CA HIS A 521 -30.42 -5.13 -0.48
C HIS A 521 -30.67 -3.84 0.31
N THR A 522 -30.53 -3.90 1.64
CA THR A 522 -30.62 -2.75 2.54
C THR A 522 -29.25 -2.22 3.00
N SER A 523 -28.17 -2.95 2.70
CA SER A 523 -26.80 -2.61 3.08
C SER A 523 -26.02 -2.04 1.91
N LEU A 524 -26.19 -0.74 1.64
CA LEU A 524 -25.19 0.02 0.89
C LEU A 524 -23.94 0.18 1.78
N THR A 525 -22.94 -0.66 1.53
CA THR A 525 -21.58 -0.52 2.05
C THR A 525 -20.97 0.78 1.51
N ASN A 526 -20.92 1.81 2.36
CA ASN A 526 -20.72 3.22 1.99
C ASN A 526 -19.32 3.59 1.42
N ASN A 527 -18.66 2.74 0.61
CA ASN A 527 -17.35 3.03 0.03
C ASN A 527 -17.01 2.30 -1.28
N PHE A 528 -17.72 1.24 -1.71
CA PHE A 528 -17.25 0.41 -2.84
C PHE A 528 -17.07 1.23 -4.14
N THR A 529 -18.00 2.13 -4.47
CA THR A 529 -17.94 3.01 -5.66
C THR A 529 -16.69 3.89 -5.66
N ALA A 530 -16.31 4.41 -4.49
CA ALA A 530 -15.12 5.25 -4.33
C ALA A 530 -13.82 4.43 -4.42
N ARG A 531 -13.82 3.19 -3.89
CA ARG A 531 -12.67 2.27 -4.00
C ARG A 531 -12.49 1.73 -5.42
N LEU A 532 -13.57 1.38 -6.11
CA LEU A 532 -13.57 1.00 -7.53
C LEU A 532 -13.10 2.17 -8.42
N TRP A 533 -13.59 3.39 -8.20
CA TRP A 533 -13.03 4.58 -8.88
C TRP A 533 -11.53 4.72 -8.62
N ALA A 534 -11.10 4.66 -7.35
CA ALA A 534 -9.70 4.83 -6.98
C ALA A 534 -8.78 3.73 -7.57
N TYR A 535 -9.25 2.50 -7.61
CA TYR A 535 -8.60 1.36 -8.26
C TYR A 535 -8.45 1.61 -9.77
N LEU A 536 -9.53 2.01 -10.44
CA LEU A 536 -9.54 2.28 -11.88
C LEU A 536 -8.62 3.45 -12.24
N ILE A 537 -8.75 4.60 -11.58
CA ILE A 537 -7.96 5.82 -11.92
C ILE A 537 -6.48 5.63 -11.60
N VAL A 538 -6.12 4.91 -10.53
CA VAL A 538 -4.70 4.60 -10.24
C VAL A 538 -4.10 3.73 -11.34
N LYS A 539 -4.82 2.72 -11.82
CA LYS A 539 -4.33 1.83 -12.87
C LYS A 539 -4.28 2.52 -14.24
N ASP A 540 -5.25 3.38 -14.53
CA ASP A 540 -5.28 4.18 -15.76
C ASP A 540 -4.12 5.21 -15.80
N LEU A 541 -3.94 6.00 -14.74
CA LEU A 541 -2.82 6.95 -14.62
C LEU A 541 -1.45 6.28 -14.73
N LEU A 542 -1.28 5.06 -14.18
CA LEU A 542 -0.06 4.27 -14.35
C LEU A 542 0.12 3.80 -15.80
N ALA A 543 -0.93 3.26 -16.43
CA ALA A 543 -0.87 2.81 -17.82
C ALA A 543 -0.57 3.95 -18.82
N ILE A 544 -1.09 5.16 -18.55
CA ILE A 544 -0.78 6.37 -19.33
C ILE A 544 0.66 6.84 -19.05
N ALA A 545 1.14 6.78 -17.79
CA ALA A 545 2.52 7.12 -17.45
C ALA A 545 3.52 6.20 -18.15
N ASP A 546 3.25 4.89 -18.18
CA ASP A 546 4.04 3.86 -18.88
C ASP A 546 3.91 3.92 -20.43
N ALA A 547 2.96 4.72 -20.94
CA ALA A 547 2.79 5.06 -22.36
C ALA A 547 3.57 6.32 -22.79
N SER A 548 3.87 7.21 -21.84
CA SER A 548 4.29 8.58 -22.16
C SER A 548 5.79 8.68 -22.41
N GLU A 549 6.13 9.19 -23.60
CA GLU A 549 7.51 9.55 -23.99
C GLU A 549 7.97 10.87 -23.34
N ASN A 550 7.06 11.64 -22.72
CA ASN A 550 7.36 12.90 -22.04
C ASN A 550 7.61 12.67 -20.54
N VAL A 551 8.89 12.71 -20.15
CA VAL A 551 9.38 12.50 -18.77
C VAL A 551 8.71 13.40 -17.72
N ASN A 552 8.38 14.65 -18.05
CA ASN A 552 7.71 15.55 -17.10
C ASN A 552 6.27 15.11 -16.86
N HIS A 553 5.56 14.76 -17.93
CA HIS A 553 4.18 14.29 -17.84
C HIS A 553 4.09 12.93 -17.12
N THR A 554 5.04 12.03 -17.37
CA THR A 554 5.20 10.77 -16.62
C THR A 554 5.38 11.03 -15.11
N GLN A 555 6.13 12.08 -14.73
CA GLN A 555 6.29 12.47 -13.31
C GLN A 555 5.01 13.05 -12.70
N GLU A 556 4.24 13.84 -13.44
CA GLU A 556 2.94 14.39 -13.01
C GLU A 556 1.91 13.28 -12.78
N LEU A 557 1.76 12.37 -13.75
CA LEU A 557 0.87 11.21 -13.67
C LEU A 557 1.26 10.30 -12.50
N HIS A 558 2.56 10.02 -12.33
CA HIS A 558 3.05 9.28 -11.16
C HIS A 558 2.78 9.99 -9.83
N ALA A 559 2.89 11.33 -9.75
CA ALA A 559 2.57 12.08 -8.54
C ALA A 559 1.06 12.00 -8.21
N GLN A 560 0.18 12.06 -9.22
CA GLN A 560 -1.26 11.92 -9.06
C GLN A 560 -1.65 10.49 -8.65
N ALA A 561 -1.14 9.47 -9.34
CA ALA A 561 -1.37 8.06 -9.02
C ALA A 561 -0.88 7.71 -7.61
N PHE A 562 0.32 8.17 -7.23
CA PHE A 562 0.85 7.99 -5.87
C PHE A 562 -0.06 8.62 -4.81
N ARG A 563 -0.58 9.83 -5.04
CA ARG A 563 -1.46 10.52 -4.08
C ARG A 563 -2.79 9.77 -3.88
N ILE A 564 -3.40 9.26 -4.95
CA ILE A 564 -4.67 8.51 -4.87
C ILE A 564 -4.40 7.13 -4.24
N ALA A 565 -3.35 6.43 -4.66
CA ALA A 565 -2.96 5.14 -4.07
C ALA A 565 -2.63 5.26 -2.58
N LEU A 566 -2.00 6.36 -2.13
CA LEU A 566 -1.77 6.59 -0.70
C LEU A 566 -3.09 6.83 0.05
N ARG A 567 -3.97 7.71 -0.46
CA ARG A 567 -5.27 8.06 0.17
C ARG A 567 -6.20 6.85 0.32
N PHE A 568 -6.27 5.99 -0.68
CA PHE A 568 -7.12 4.79 -0.67
C PHE A 568 -6.42 3.54 -0.12
N GLY A 569 -5.13 3.66 0.19
CA GLY A 569 -4.32 2.57 0.75
C GLY A 569 -4.08 1.43 -0.24
N PHE A 570 -3.63 1.69 -1.46
CA PHE A 570 -3.23 0.66 -2.42
C PHE A 570 -1.71 0.53 -2.55
N VAL A 571 -1.21 -0.71 -2.59
CA VAL A 571 0.16 -1.06 -3.00
C VAL A 571 0.23 -1.12 -4.52
N THR A 572 1.21 -0.42 -5.10
CA THR A 572 1.39 -0.19 -6.55
C THR A 572 2.88 -0.18 -6.91
N GLN A 573 3.25 0.10 -8.16
CA GLN A 573 4.66 0.34 -8.50
C GLN A 573 5.27 1.59 -7.83
N LEU A 574 4.46 2.50 -7.28
CA LEU A 574 4.90 3.74 -6.63
C LEU A 574 4.82 3.70 -5.09
N THR A 575 3.99 2.82 -4.55
CA THR A 575 3.78 2.59 -3.11
C THR A 575 4.37 1.25 -2.66
N SER A 576 4.24 0.92 -1.38
CA SER A 576 4.84 -0.25 -0.73
C SER A 576 4.32 -0.35 0.70
N LEU A 577 4.25 -1.55 1.27
CA LEU A 577 3.71 -1.78 2.62
C LEU A 577 4.83 -2.17 3.59
N VAL A 578 4.85 -1.53 4.77
CA VAL A 578 5.83 -1.79 5.84
C VAL A 578 5.09 -2.02 7.17
N VAL A 579 5.28 -3.20 7.76
CA VAL A 579 4.79 -3.52 9.12
C VAL A 579 5.82 -3.03 10.14
N VAL A 580 5.37 -2.40 11.23
CA VAL A 580 6.25 -1.85 12.28
C VAL A 580 5.98 -2.56 13.61
N TYR A 581 7.03 -3.14 14.20
CA TYR A 581 6.99 -3.86 15.47
C TYR A 581 7.32 -2.92 16.65
N PRO A 582 6.62 -2.98 17.80
CA PRO A 582 6.67 -1.94 18.83
C PRO A 582 7.85 -2.03 19.82
N ASP A 583 8.51 -3.18 19.94
CA ASP A 583 9.71 -3.34 20.79
C ASP A 583 10.98 -2.74 20.15
N ASP A 584 10.83 -2.09 18.99
CA ASP A 584 11.90 -1.91 18.03
C ASP A 584 12.05 -0.42 17.68
N GLU A 585 12.87 0.29 18.46
CA GLU A 585 13.21 1.68 18.20
C GLU A 585 13.85 1.85 16.81
N TYR A 586 13.55 2.98 16.15
CA TYR A 586 14.22 3.38 14.91
C TYR A 586 15.66 3.86 15.18
N ILE A 587 16.52 2.97 15.69
CA ILE A 587 17.96 3.21 15.79
C ILE A 587 18.50 3.39 14.36
N VAL A 588 18.68 4.65 13.96
CA VAL A 588 19.35 5.02 12.71
C VAL A 588 20.84 4.75 12.89
N VAL A 589 21.26 3.54 12.53
CA VAL A 589 22.68 3.17 12.49
C VAL A 589 23.31 3.89 11.30
N SER A 590 24.26 4.78 11.58
CA SER A 590 25.14 5.39 10.57
C SER A 590 25.91 4.28 9.82
N PRO A 591 26.20 4.42 8.50
CA PRO A 591 26.97 3.42 7.73
C PRO A 591 28.35 3.05 8.33
N GLN A 592 28.86 3.82 9.29
CA GLN A 592 30.21 3.68 9.85
C GLN A 592 30.40 2.46 10.79
N ASP A 593 29.34 1.90 11.39
CA ASP A 593 29.49 0.81 12.38
C ASP A 593 29.92 -0.54 11.77
N GLN A 594 29.84 -0.71 10.44
CA GLN A 594 30.40 -1.88 9.76
C GLN A 594 31.92 -1.75 9.59
N LEU A 595 32.41 -0.59 9.14
CA LEU A 595 33.84 -0.33 8.90
C LEU A 595 34.72 -0.47 10.17
N HIS A 596 34.15 -0.25 11.37
CA HIS A 596 34.88 -0.44 12.62
C HIS A 596 34.91 -1.88 13.15
N ARG A 597 34.08 -2.80 12.64
CA ARG A 597 34.08 -4.21 13.08
C ARG A 597 35.04 -5.11 12.31
N GLU A 598 35.37 -4.75 11.07
CA GLU A 598 36.27 -5.56 10.22
C GLU A 598 37.74 -5.35 10.57
N ARG A 599 38.12 -4.18 11.10
CA ARG A 599 39.53 -3.86 11.41
C ARG A 599 40.15 -4.61 12.60
N ASN A 600 39.35 -5.37 13.35
CA ASN A 600 39.78 -6.15 14.52
C ASN A 600 39.60 -7.67 14.33
N ARG A 601 39.73 -8.19 13.10
CA ARG A 601 39.60 -9.63 12.79
C ARG A 601 40.71 -10.19 11.89
N HIS A 602 41.94 -10.24 12.40
CA HIS A 602 42.93 -11.22 11.98
C HIS A 602 43.61 -11.88 13.19
N PRO A 603 44.15 -13.11 13.06
CA PRO A 603 44.09 -14.08 14.15
C PRO A 603 45.38 -14.19 14.97
N ASN A 604 45.23 -14.34 16.29
CA ASN A 604 46.29 -14.90 17.13
C ASN A 604 46.36 -16.42 16.90
N ASN A 605 47.37 -16.89 16.18
CA ASN A 605 47.83 -18.28 16.31
C ASN A 605 48.69 -18.41 17.57
N TYR A 606 48.55 -19.56 18.26
CA TYR A 606 49.49 -19.96 19.31
C TYR A 606 50.86 -20.26 18.70
N TYR A 607 51.92 -19.76 19.32
CA TYR A 607 53.15 -20.52 19.55
C TYR A 607 53.76 -20.10 20.88
N GLU A 608 54.48 -21.02 21.51
CA GLU A 608 54.88 -20.95 22.92
C GLU A 608 56.36 -20.54 23.10
N SER A 609 56.70 -20.22 24.35
CA SER A 609 58.03 -20.24 24.97
C SER A 609 58.91 -18.97 24.97
N SER A 610 59.16 -18.52 26.22
CA SER A 610 60.50 -18.26 26.80
C SER A 610 61.10 -16.84 26.87
N ILE A 611 62.02 -16.72 27.85
CA ILE A 611 63.02 -15.65 28.10
C ILE A 611 62.52 -14.29 28.65
N SER A 612 62.42 -14.23 29.99
CA SER A 612 63.16 -13.31 30.89
C SER A 612 63.30 -11.81 30.57
N GLY A 613 62.90 -10.93 31.52
CA GLY A 613 63.40 -9.53 31.54
C GLY A 613 62.86 -8.58 32.64
N TYR A 614 63.64 -8.34 33.69
CA TYR A 614 63.74 -7.11 34.51
C TYR A 614 62.50 -6.33 35.02
N ARG A 615 62.17 -6.61 36.30
CA ARG A 615 62.14 -5.68 37.46
C ARG A 615 61.59 -4.23 37.31
N ARG A 616 60.55 -3.97 38.16
CA ARG A 616 60.40 -2.85 39.12
C ARG A 616 60.73 -1.40 38.68
N THR A 617 59.70 -0.54 38.65
CA THR A 617 59.37 0.54 39.62
C THR A 617 58.12 1.31 39.11
N GLY A 618 57.40 2.15 39.85
CA GLY A 618 57.46 2.49 41.28
C GLY A 618 56.93 3.92 41.56
N ARG A 619 55.66 4.05 41.98
CA ARG A 619 55.01 5.25 42.57
C ARG A 619 55.39 6.66 42.01
N SER A 620 54.42 7.39 41.44
CA SER A 620 53.61 8.37 42.21
C SER A 620 52.88 9.42 41.34
N ASN A 621 51.92 10.08 41.99
CA ASN A 621 51.02 11.14 41.55
C ASN A 621 51.60 12.23 40.62
N ILE A 622 50.94 12.46 39.48
CA ILE A 622 50.80 13.79 38.88
C ILE A 622 49.31 14.09 38.74
N ARG A 623 48.87 15.27 39.20
CA ARG A 623 47.49 15.76 39.02
C ARG A 623 47.28 16.24 37.57
N GLY A 624 47.08 15.31 36.65
CA GLY A 624 46.57 15.63 35.31
C GLY A 624 45.10 16.07 35.38
N ASN A 625 44.75 17.19 34.73
CA ASN A 625 43.36 17.64 34.63
C ASN A 625 42.51 16.55 33.94
N ARG A 626 41.40 16.16 34.55
CA ARG A 626 40.30 15.56 33.78
C ARG A 626 39.80 16.61 32.79
N PRO A 627 39.65 16.29 31.50
CA PRO A 627 38.80 17.08 30.62
C PRO A 627 37.42 17.19 31.26
N GLN A 628 36.98 18.41 31.51
CA GLN A 628 35.70 18.70 32.12
C GLN A 628 34.61 18.23 31.15
N GLU A 629 33.71 17.32 31.57
CA GLU A 629 32.56 16.90 30.76
C GLU A 629 31.69 18.12 30.49
N GLN A 630 31.91 18.72 29.32
CA GLN A 630 31.52 20.07 29.01
C GLN A 630 30.01 20.13 28.78
N VAL A 631 29.36 21.15 29.34
CA VAL A 631 27.90 21.27 29.30
C VAL A 631 27.47 21.47 27.84
N ASP A 632 26.63 20.57 27.33
CA ASP A 632 26.10 20.65 25.96
C ASP A 632 25.44 22.02 25.71
N LEU A 633 25.87 22.65 24.62
CA LEU A 633 25.61 24.05 24.29
C LEU A 633 24.28 24.19 23.56
N ASP A 634 23.19 24.25 24.32
CA ASP A 634 21.83 24.33 23.76
C ASP A 634 21.37 25.76 23.36
N PRO A 635 20.40 25.86 22.41
CA PRO A 635 19.92 24.79 21.56
C PRO A 635 20.95 24.46 20.48
N HIS A 636 21.32 23.19 20.40
CA HIS A 636 22.07 22.64 19.28
C HIS A 636 21.10 22.06 18.26
N PHE A 637 21.45 22.18 16.98
CA PHE A 637 20.67 21.68 15.86
C PHE A 637 21.42 20.53 15.19
N ILE A 638 20.68 19.50 14.78
CA ILE A 638 21.16 18.39 13.96
C ILE A 638 20.26 18.37 12.72
N VAL A 639 20.85 18.56 11.54
CA VAL A 639 20.13 18.66 10.27
C VAL A 639 20.70 17.72 9.22
N TYR A 640 19.80 17.07 8.49
CA TYR A 640 20.12 16.23 7.35
C TYR A 640 19.98 17.06 6.07
N ALA A 641 20.96 16.99 5.18
CA ALA A 641 21.00 17.73 3.92
C ALA A 641 21.28 16.77 2.75
N GLN A 642 20.87 17.14 1.54
CA GLN A 642 21.00 16.26 0.39
C GLN A 642 22.46 16.24 -0.11
N GLY A 643 23.09 15.07 -0.14
CA GLY A 643 24.48 14.88 -0.60
C GLY A 643 25.53 14.63 0.49
N LEU A 644 25.11 14.44 1.76
CA LEU A 644 25.98 14.01 2.86
C LEU A 644 25.48 12.72 3.52
N GLU A 645 26.42 11.88 3.95
CA GLU A 645 26.15 10.65 4.74
C GLU A 645 25.96 10.95 6.24
N LEU A 646 26.70 11.94 6.75
CA LEU A 646 26.59 12.42 8.12
C LEU A 646 25.71 13.69 8.21
N PRO A 647 24.88 13.83 9.26
CA PRO A 647 24.18 15.07 9.52
C PRO A 647 25.17 16.20 9.87
N LEU A 648 24.75 17.42 9.56
CA LEU A 648 25.43 18.64 10.02
C LEU A 648 24.89 19.01 11.40
N CYS A 649 25.75 19.51 12.29
CA CYS A 649 25.31 20.00 13.59
C CYS A 649 25.92 21.36 13.94
N PHE A 650 25.16 22.25 14.59
CA PHE A 650 25.63 23.58 14.96
C PHE A 650 24.85 24.15 16.16
N ASP A 651 25.52 24.98 16.96
CA ASP A 651 24.92 25.61 18.13
C ASP A 651 24.36 26.98 17.77
N TYR A 652 23.13 27.30 18.20
CA TYR A 652 22.49 28.57 17.86
C TYR A 652 21.82 29.20 19.09
N HIS A 653 22.63 29.82 19.96
CA HIS A 653 22.12 30.50 21.16
C HIS A 653 21.40 31.80 20.80
N GLY A 654 20.20 31.98 21.35
CA GLY A 654 19.52 33.28 21.41
C GLY A 654 20.02 34.14 22.58
N HIS A 655 19.29 35.21 22.87
CA HIS A 655 19.29 35.86 24.18
C HIS A 655 18.08 35.34 25.00
N ASN A 656 18.01 35.66 26.30
CA ASN A 656 16.88 35.25 27.13
C ASN A 656 15.55 35.81 26.58
N GLY A 657 14.57 34.94 26.33
CA GLY A 657 13.27 35.28 25.74
C GLY A 657 13.24 35.34 24.21
N ALA A 658 14.38 35.15 23.52
CA ALA A 658 14.46 35.25 22.06
C ALA A 658 13.60 34.20 21.34
N ILE A 659 13.00 34.59 20.22
CA ILE A 659 12.11 33.75 19.41
C ILE A 659 12.76 33.49 18.05
N MET A 660 12.65 32.26 17.56
CA MET A 660 13.33 31.74 16.38
C MET A 660 12.35 31.13 15.38
N ASN A 661 12.49 31.47 14.09
CA ASN A 661 11.78 30.85 12.97
C ASN A 661 12.47 29.51 12.60
N LEU A 662 11.89 28.37 12.97
CA LEU A 662 12.49 27.05 12.75
C LEU A 662 12.13 26.48 11.38
N ILE A 663 10.83 26.54 11.03
CA ILE A 663 10.25 26.12 9.76
C ILE A 663 9.24 27.18 9.31
N ARG A 664 9.26 27.54 8.03
CA ARG A 664 8.21 28.31 7.37
C ARG A 664 8.08 27.89 5.92
N ASP A 665 7.00 27.19 5.59
CA ASP A 665 6.64 26.84 4.22
C ASP A 665 5.44 27.68 3.75
N PRO A 666 5.62 28.57 2.75
CA PRO A 666 4.52 29.39 2.23
C PRO A 666 3.49 28.58 1.43
N VAL A 667 3.77 27.33 1.03
CA VAL A 667 2.88 26.52 0.18
C VAL A 667 1.96 25.63 1.02
N SER A 668 2.49 24.86 1.98
CA SER A 668 1.66 24.08 2.92
C SER A 668 1.08 24.92 4.07
N GLY A 669 1.50 26.18 4.22
CA GLY A 669 1.12 27.06 5.33
C GLY A 669 1.76 26.67 6.67
N ILE A 670 2.63 25.65 6.70
CA ILE A 670 3.27 25.15 7.92
C ILE A 670 4.28 26.18 8.45
N ILE A 671 4.08 26.60 9.70
CA ILE A 671 5.02 27.45 10.45
C ILE A 671 5.36 26.76 11.75
N VAL A 672 6.65 26.68 12.09
CA VAL A 672 7.12 26.25 13.42
C VAL A 672 8.12 27.28 13.96
N ASN A 673 7.79 27.84 15.12
CA ASN A 673 8.61 28.81 15.84
C ASN A 673 8.98 28.26 17.23
N GLY A 674 10.09 28.74 17.80
CA GLY A 674 10.50 28.36 19.17
C GLY A 674 11.05 29.53 19.97
N GLN A 675 10.65 29.64 21.24
CA GLN A 675 11.17 30.62 22.20
C GLN A 675 12.18 29.96 23.15
N VAL A 676 13.31 30.63 23.38
CA VAL A 676 14.37 30.16 24.29
C VAL A 676 14.48 31.01 25.56
N THR A 677 14.79 30.36 26.69
CA THR A 677 15.03 30.99 27.99
C THR A 677 16.42 30.58 28.49
N SER A 678 17.13 31.48 29.18
CA SER A 678 18.48 31.20 29.72
C SER A 678 18.48 30.12 30.80
N SER A 679 19.61 29.43 30.97
CA SER A 679 19.83 28.52 32.10
C SER A 679 19.89 29.27 33.44
N ALA A 680 19.29 28.69 34.48
CA ALA A 680 19.42 29.18 35.85
C ALA A 680 20.85 29.10 36.42
N GLU A 681 21.66 28.11 35.98
CA GLU A 681 23.06 27.97 36.41
C GLU A 681 24.03 28.80 35.54
N TRP A 682 23.76 28.86 34.23
CA TRP A 682 24.70 29.39 33.24
C TRP A 682 23.98 30.33 32.27
N PRO A 683 23.80 31.63 32.57
CA PRO A 683 22.95 32.52 31.79
C PRO A 683 23.27 32.67 30.28
N ARG A 684 24.46 32.22 29.86
CA ARG A 684 24.91 32.14 28.44
C ARG A 684 24.35 30.93 27.67
N LEU A 685 23.89 29.88 28.36
CA LEU A 685 23.17 28.74 27.78
C LEU A 685 21.69 29.09 27.67
N THR A 686 21.01 28.60 26.64
CA THR A 686 19.57 28.86 26.41
C THR A 686 18.85 27.57 26.01
N TYR A 687 17.62 27.35 26.46
CA TYR A 687 16.85 26.15 26.12
C TYR A 687 15.46 26.52 25.60
N PHE A 688 14.90 25.72 24.67
CA PHE A 688 13.52 25.92 24.21
C PHE A 688 12.54 25.72 25.37
N THR A 689 11.73 26.74 25.62
CA THR A 689 10.72 26.77 26.70
C THR A 689 9.31 26.97 26.17
N SER A 690 9.17 27.38 24.89
CA SER A 690 7.94 27.17 24.14
C SER A 690 8.23 26.84 22.68
N LEU A 691 7.37 26.04 22.06
CA LEU A 691 7.29 25.77 20.63
C LEU A 691 5.88 26.09 20.15
N PHE A 692 5.77 26.76 19.01
CA PHE A 692 4.49 27.07 18.35
C PHE A 692 4.46 26.47 16.95
N PHE A 693 3.31 25.89 16.60
CA PHE A 693 3.01 25.32 15.30
C PHE A 693 1.76 25.99 14.73
N ARG A 694 1.79 26.34 13.45
CA ARG A 694 0.60 26.57 12.63
C ARG A 694 0.56 25.50 11.55
N LEU A 695 -0.55 24.77 11.49
CA LEU A 695 -0.80 23.62 10.64
C LEU A 695 -2.21 23.79 10.05
N GLY A 696 -2.31 24.39 8.86
CA GLY A 696 -3.59 24.78 8.27
C GLY A 696 -4.41 25.69 9.20
N LYS A 697 -5.63 25.25 9.55
CA LYS A 697 -6.56 25.92 10.49
C LYS A 697 -6.24 25.67 11.98
N VAL A 698 -5.22 24.87 12.30
CA VAL A 698 -4.88 24.45 13.66
C VAL A 698 -3.58 25.12 14.13
N ASN A 699 -3.67 25.85 15.24
CA ASN A 699 -2.54 26.38 15.98
C ASN A 699 -2.25 25.48 17.20
N ILE A 700 -0.99 25.18 17.49
CA ILE A 700 -0.58 24.43 18.68
C ILE A 700 0.55 25.17 19.39
N THR A 701 0.43 25.40 20.70
CA THR A 701 1.48 25.98 21.54
C THR A 701 1.85 24.98 22.64
N ILE A 702 3.13 24.62 22.72
CA ILE A 702 3.66 23.63 23.68
C ILE A 702 4.68 24.31 24.58
N THR A 703 4.66 23.97 25.86
CA THR A 703 5.63 24.33 26.89
C THR A 703 5.95 23.08 27.72
N PRO A 704 6.98 23.08 28.59
CA PRO A 704 7.25 21.94 29.47
C PRO A 704 6.13 21.52 30.43
N ASP A 705 5.13 22.38 30.67
CA ASP A 705 4.10 22.18 31.70
C ASP A 705 2.65 22.21 31.16
N ARG A 706 2.41 22.76 29.95
CA ARG A 706 1.09 22.78 29.29
C ARG A 706 1.18 22.72 27.77
N MET A 707 0.11 22.21 27.15
CA MET A 707 -0.15 22.30 25.71
C MET A 707 -1.48 23.00 25.47
N GLU A 708 -1.52 23.88 24.48
CA GLU A 708 -2.70 24.62 24.01
C GLU A 708 -2.93 24.28 22.55
N VAL A 709 -4.15 23.82 22.22
CA VAL A 709 -4.60 23.63 20.84
C VAL A 709 -5.68 24.66 20.56
N ASP A 710 -5.60 25.32 19.42
CA ASP A 710 -6.39 26.49 19.06
C ASP A 710 -6.87 26.36 17.61
N CYS A 711 -8.19 26.36 17.43
CA CYS A 711 -8.82 26.00 16.16
C CYS A 711 -9.64 27.17 15.59
N LEU A 712 -9.49 27.43 14.29
CA LEU A 712 -10.30 28.41 13.57
C LEU A 712 -11.47 27.72 12.86
N GLY A 713 -12.70 28.04 13.27
CA GLY A 713 -13.93 27.62 12.59
C GLY A 713 -14.13 28.33 11.24
N GLU A 714 -15.02 27.80 10.41
CA GLU A 714 -15.41 28.40 9.11
C GLU A 714 -16.06 29.79 9.28
N ASP A 715 -16.76 29.99 10.40
CA ASP A 715 -17.37 31.24 10.84
C ASP A 715 -16.37 32.25 11.43
N GLY A 716 -15.07 31.90 11.47
CA GLY A 716 -14.02 32.69 12.11
C GLY A 716 -14.02 32.61 13.64
N THR A 717 -14.88 31.82 14.27
CA THR A 717 -14.85 31.65 15.73
C THR A 717 -13.64 30.83 16.17
N ARG A 718 -13.09 31.20 17.33
CA ARG A 718 -11.82 30.68 17.83
C ARG A 718 -12.04 29.73 19.00
N GLN A 719 -11.94 28.42 18.77
CA GLN A 719 -12.05 27.41 19.82
C GLN A 719 -10.68 27.11 20.42
N VAL A 720 -10.36 27.78 21.54
CA VAL A 720 -9.12 27.57 22.30
C VAL A 720 -9.33 26.46 23.35
N LYS A 721 -8.47 25.44 23.34
CA LYS A 721 -8.50 24.29 24.25
C LYS A 721 -7.15 24.13 24.96
N SER A 722 -7.00 24.76 26.13
CA SER A 722 -5.81 24.63 26.97
C SER A 722 -5.86 23.36 27.82
N ILE A 723 -4.74 22.64 27.91
CA ILE A 723 -4.62 21.37 28.64
C ILE A 723 -3.70 21.58 29.84
N THR A 724 -4.28 22.04 30.95
CA THR A 724 -3.59 22.34 32.21
C THR A 724 -3.83 21.27 33.28
N LYS A 725 -3.41 20.02 33.01
CA LYS A 725 -3.20 18.99 34.05
C LYS A 725 -2.31 17.86 33.56
N SER A 726 -1.12 17.76 34.17
CA SER A 726 -0.31 16.53 34.32
C SER A 726 -0.16 15.59 33.12
N LEU A 727 -0.02 16.09 31.89
CA LEU A 727 0.35 15.30 30.69
C LEU A 727 1.72 14.60 30.79
N TRP A 728 2.47 14.87 31.86
CA TRP A 728 3.92 14.68 31.91
C TRP A 728 4.43 14.37 33.34
N PRO A 729 3.88 13.38 34.08
CA PRO A 729 4.36 13.07 35.43
C PRO A 729 5.77 12.46 35.38
N PHE A 730 6.69 12.95 36.22
CA PHE A 730 8.01 12.35 36.34
C PHE A 730 7.90 10.93 36.89
N TYR A 731 8.23 9.94 36.05
CA TYR A 731 8.40 8.56 36.48
C TYR A 731 9.45 8.51 37.59
N LYS A 732 9.03 8.21 38.83
CA LYS A 732 9.95 7.92 39.92
C LYS A 732 10.66 6.61 39.60
N LYS A 733 11.84 6.72 38.98
CA LYS A 733 12.73 5.60 38.69
C LYS A 733 12.90 4.78 39.97
N ASN A 734 12.41 3.54 39.97
CA ASN A 734 12.19 2.76 41.19
C ASN A 734 13.47 2.71 42.03
N GLY A 735 13.43 3.40 43.18
CA GLY A 735 14.56 3.46 44.09
C GLY A 735 14.88 2.06 44.61
N ARG A 736 16.07 1.54 44.29
CA ARG A 736 16.55 0.27 44.83
C ARG A 736 16.62 0.38 46.35
N ARG A 737 15.58 -0.11 47.03
CA ARG A 737 15.57 -0.27 48.49
C ARG A 737 16.61 -1.33 48.87
N TYR A 738 17.83 -0.89 49.14
CA TYR A 738 18.76 -1.65 49.96
C TYR A 738 18.10 -1.88 51.32
N LYS A 739 17.68 -3.12 51.59
CA LYS A 739 17.28 -3.55 52.93
C LYS A 739 18.54 -3.66 53.79
N HIS A 740 18.88 -2.59 54.51
CA HIS A 740 19.59 -2.75 55.78
C HIS A 740 18.58 -2.74 56.94
N GLY A 741 18.96 -3.40 58.03
CA GLY A 741 18.04 -3.82 59.09
C GLY A 741 17.50 -2.69 59.97
N PRO A 742 16.49 -2.99 60.81
CA PRO A 742 15.92 -2.02 61.74
C PRO A 742 16.81 -1.82 62.97
N ASP A 743 16.87 -0.60 63.50
CA ASP A 743 17.09 -0.47 64.94
C ASP A 743 16.48 0.78 65.61
N LYS A 744 16.08 0.55 66.87
CA LYS A 744 15.76 1.45 68.02
C LYS A 744 15.39 2.94 67.84
N LYS A 745 14.20 3.26 68.37
CA LYS A 745 13.88 4.29 69.40
C LYS A 745 14.35 5.76 69.20
N LEU A 746 13.39 6.69 69.33
CA LEU A 746 13.24 7.53 70.56
C LEU A 746 11.91 8.32 70.61
N ARG A 747 11.60 8.91 71.76
CA ARG A 747 10.36 9.68 72.07
C ARG A 747 10.63 11.19 72.14
N THR A 748 9.65 12.02 71.76
CA THR A 748 9.12 13.21 72.49
C THR A 748 7.98 13.81 71.64
N LEU A 749 6.80 14.33 72.07
CA LEU A 749 6.18 14.88 73.30
C LEU A 749 6.17 16.42 73.45
N HIS A 750 4.94 16.98 73.31
CA HIS A 750 4.47 18.36 73.64
C HIS A 750 5.04 19.52 72.79
N SER A 751 4.40 20.70 72.68
CA SER A 751 3.13 21.25 73.23
C SER A 751 2.25 21.83 72.08
N LYS A 752 0.95 22.19 72.15
CA LYS A 752 -0.09 22.42 73.18
C LYS A 752 -0.41 23.90 73.54
N THR A 753 -1.27 24.54 72.73
CA THR A 753 -2.09 25.76 73.05
C THR A 753 -3.30 25.76 72.08
N ARG A 754 -4.54 25.45 72.50
CA ARG A 754 -5.59 26.32 73.10
C ARG A 754 -5.92 27.57 72.26
N GLN A 755 -7.09 27.68 71.60
CA GLN A 755 -8.49 27.92 72.10
C GLN A 755 -8.77 29.40 72.47
N PRO A 756 -10.03 29.92 72.53
CA PRO A 756 -11.34 29.22 72.55
C PRO A 756 -12.54 29.84 71.74
N MET A 757 -13.68 29.11 71.67
CA MET A 757 -15.11 29.53 71.90
C MET A 757 -15.80 30.73 71.16
N SER A 758 -17.13 30.79 70.94
CA SER A 758 -18.23 29.77 71.01
C SER A 758 -19.65 30.26 70.55
N LEU A 759 -20.54 29.26 70.30
CA LEU A 759 -21.98 29.14 70.71
C LEU A 759 -23.11 30.05 70.19
N ALA A 760 -23.97 29.46 69.32
CA ALA A 760 -25.44 29.24 69.44
C ALA A 760 -25.82 28.19 68.35
N GLY A 761 -26.86 27.33 68.37
CA GLY A 761 -28.15 27.22 69.08
C GLY A 761 -29.28 27.14 68.02
N GLN A 762 -30.33 26.29 68.05
CA GLN A 762 -30.75 25.22 68.97
C GLN A 762 -31.93 24.37 68.37
N LYS A 763 -31.96 23.01 68.51
CA LYS A 763 -33.17 22.09 68.45
C LYS A 763 -33.99 21.99 67.11
N ARG A 764 -34.90 21.01 66.82
CA ARG A 764 -35.19 19.59 67.24
C ARG A 764 -36.20 18.89 66.28
N GLY A 765 -36.29 17.55 66.31
CA GLY A 765 -37.41 16.69 65.78
C GLY A 765 -37.12 16.05 64.40
N LEU A 766 -37.24 14.74 64.09
CA LEU A 766 -38.04 13.54 64.53
C LEU A 766 -39.49 13.45 63.98
N GLY A 767 -39.84 12.37 63.23
CA GLY A 767 -41.19 12.22 62.62
C GLY A 767 -41.53 10.97 61.75
N ILE A 768 -40.87 9.82 61.99
CA ILE A 768 -41.17 8.41 61.60
C ILE A 768 -42.50 8.02 60.83
N ASN A 769 -42.33 7.18 59.77
CA ASN A 769 -43.19 6.08 59.22
C ASN A 769 -44.33 6.23 58.14
N HIS A 770 -44.24 5.26 57.20
CA HIS A 770 -45.27 4.37 56.60
C HIS A 770 -46.05 4.66 55.30
N ILE A 771 -46.63 3.57 54.79
CA ILE A 771 -47.17 3.28 53.44
C ILE A 771 -48.70 3.08 53.55
N PRO A 772 -49.48 3.26 52.47
CA PRO A 772 -50.26 2.10 51.98
C PRO A 772 -50.33 1.98 50.44
N GLN A 773 -51.06 0.97 49.93
CA GLN A 773 -51.05 0.53 48.53
C GLN A 773 -52.34 0.86 47.75
N SER A 774 -52.20 0.80 46.42
CA SER A 774 -53.07 0.15 45.42
C SER A 774 -54.49 0.67 45.07
N SER A 775 -54.82 0.43 43.78
CA SER A 775 -56.16 0.14 43.22
C SER A 775 -57.13 1.33 43.04
N ASN A 776 -58.05 1.39 42.06
CA ASN A 776 -58.20 0.72 40.75
C ASN A 776 -59.37 1.40 39.97
N VAL A 777 -59.69 0.93 38.74
CA VAL A 777 -61.10 0.88 38.18
C VAL A 777 -61.72 2.26 37.77
N HIS A 778 -62.55 2.44 36.70
CA HIS A 778 -63.10 1.56 35.64
C HIS A 778 -63.55 2.36 34.39
N HIS A 779 -63.57 1.68 33.21
CA HIS A 779 -64.53 1.82 32.08
C HIS A 779 -64.70 3.18 31.33
N THR A 780 -65.32 3.29 30.14
CA THR A 780 -66.31 2.41 29.45
C THR A 780 -66.26 2.52 27.90
N TYR A 781 -66.22 1.37 27.18
CA TYR A 781 -66.94 1.01 25.92
C TYR A 781 -66.79 1.88 24.64
N ILE A 782 -67.03 1.43 23.38
CA ILE A 782 -67.05 0.15 22.62
C ILE A 782 -67.21 0.59 21.10
N ARG A 783 -67.18 -0.13 19.96
CA ARG A 783 -67.39 -1.49 19.38
C ARG A 783 -66.60 -1.50 18.01
N THR A 784 -66.45 -2.55 17.19
CA THR A 784 -66.94 -3.95 17.11
C THR A 784 -65.91 -4.82 16.34
N ASN A 785 -65.77 -6.10 16.74
CA ASN A 785 -65.75 -7.35 15.94
C ASN A 785 -65.01 -7.44 14.57
N ASN A 786 -64.35 -8.54 14.18
CA ASN A 786 -64.29 -9.93 14.71
C ASN A 786 -62.88 -10.55 14.41
N LYS A 787 -62.23 -11.35 15.28
CA LYS A 787 -62.44 -12.79 15.63
C LYS A 787 -62.18 -13.76 14.44
N ILE A 788 -61.67 -14.99 14.57
CA ILE A 788 -61.27 -15.92 15.68
C ILE A 788 -60.31 -17.00 15.08
N THR A 789 -59.48 -17.88 15.68
CA THR A 789 -58.96 -18.38 17.00
C THR A 789 -57.49 -18.87 16.71
N ASN A 790 -56.62 -19.53 17.49
CA ASN A 790 -56.30 -19.90 18.91
C ASN A 790 -54.76 -20.26 18.91
N ARG A 791 -53.95 -20.56 19.96
CA ARG A 791 -54.04 -21.07 21.36
C ARG A 791 -54.21 -22.61 21.57
N PRO A 792 -53.71 -23.18 22.69
CA PRO A 792 -52.58 -22.83 23.59
C PRO A 792 -51.48 -23.94 23.53
N ASP A 793 -50.38 -23.98 24.30
CA ASP A 793 -50.18 -24.30 25.73
C ASP A 793 -48.65 -24.36 26.01
N ASN A 794 -48.08 -24.55 27.22
CA ASN A 794 -48.25 -23.95 28.55
C ASN A 794 -47.11 -24.52 29.46
N TYR A 795 -46.44 -23.70 30.29
CA TYR A 795 -45.56 -24.06 31.45
C TYR A 795 -44.50 -25.19 31.30
N PHE A 796 -43.23 -25.00 31.67
CA PHE A 796 -42.76 -24.86 33.07
C PHE A 796 -41.39 -24.15 33.18
N SER A 797 -40.93 -23.89 34.42
CA SER A 797 -39.78 -23.05 34.76
C SER A 797 -38.66 -23.78 35.53
N TYR A 798 -37.39 -23.33 35.45
CA TYR A 798 -36.57 -23.03 36.66
C TYR A 798 -35.32 -22.15 36.37
N ASN A 799 -34.80 -21.56 37.45
CA ASN A 799 -33.85 -20.43 37.59
C ASN A 799 -32.44 -20.46 36.92
N LYS A 800 -32.13 -19.37 36.21
CA LYS A 800 -31.15 -18.31 36.61
C LYS A 800 -29.72 -18.71 37.06
N ILE A 801 -28.72 -18.43 36.20
CA ILE A 801 -27.35 -18.06 36.59
C ILE A 801 -26.97 -16.75 35.84
N ASN A 802 -26.23 -15.84 36.49
CA ASN A 802 -25.78 -14.58 35.89
C ASN A 802 -24.54 -14.78 35.01
N ASN A 803 -24.48 -14.07 33.88
CA ASN A 803 -23.27 -13.30 33.57
C ASN A 803 -23.60 -12.10 32.66
N GLN A 804 -23.12 -10.91 33.02
CA GLN A 804 -23.19 -9.72 32.17
C GLN A 804 -21.82 -9.54 31.50
N ASN A 805 -21.77 -9.56 30.16
CA ASN A 805 -20.85 -8.77 29.31
C ASN A 805 -20.96 -9.20 27.84
N ASN A 806 -21.59 -8.38 27.00
CA ASN A 806 -21.17 -8.06 25.61
C ASN A 806 -22.25 -7.21 24.91
N VAL A 807 -22.05 -5.89 24.87
CA VAL A 807 -22.86 -4.96 24.06
C VAL A 807 -21.93 -3.97 23.35
N TYR A 808 -21.17 -4.47 22.38
CA TYR A 808 -20.45 -3.66 21.38
C TYR A 808 -20.75 -4.22 20.00
N GLY A 809 -21.70 -3.60 19.30
CA GLY A 809 -22.16 -4.07 17.98
C GLY A 809 -23.39 -3.37 17.39
N ARG A 810 -23.77 -2.18 17.89
CA ARG A 810 -24.99 -1.48 17.43
C ARG A 810 -24.92 0.05 17.31
N ASP A 811 -23.73 0.66 17.47
CA ASP A 811 -23.55 2.12 17.43
C ASP A 811 -22.70 2.64 16.25
N PHE A 812 -22.44 1.80 15.24
CA PHE A 812 -21.63 2.21 14.07
C PHE A 812 -22.45 2.97 13.02
N SER A 813 -23.71 2.58 12.79
CA SER A 813 -24.63 3.25 11.84
C SER A 813 -24.98 4.68 12.26
N ASN A 814 -25.02 4.98 13.56
CA ASN A 814 -25.29 6.30 14.12
C ASN A 814 -24.14 7.32 13.94
N ARG A 815 -22.98 6.91 13.40
CA ARG A 815 -21.88 7.81 13.01
C ARG A 815 -21.93 8.24 11.54
N LEU A 816 -22.42 7.37 10.64
CA LEU A 816 -22.46 7.68 9.21
C LEU A 816 -23.55 8.70 8.85
N LYS A 817 -24.71 8.69 9.55
CA LYS A 817 -25.74 9.73 9.44
C LYS A 817 -25.39 11.07 10.12
N ARG A 818 -24.11 11.40 10.25
CA ARG A 818 -23.65 12.56 11.05
C ARG A 818 -22.56 13.39 10.40
N LEU A 819 -22.16 13.06 9.17
CA LEU A 819 -21.06 13.74 8.49
C LEU A 819 -21.48 15.02 7.74
N ASP A 820 -22.75 15.13 7.34
CA ASP A 820 -23.30 16.40 6.80
C ASP A 820 -23.62 17.42 7.92
N ASP A 821 -23.57 17.01 9.19
CA ASP A 821 -23.84 17.83 10.39
C ASP A 821 -22.57 18.22 11.17
N GLU A 822 -21.43 17.52 11.02
CA GLU A 822 -20.27 17.66 11.93
C GLU A 822 -19.18 18.67 11.54
N ASP A 823 -19.34 19.40 10.43
CA ASP A 823 -18.59 20.67 10.25
C ASP A 823 -18.89 21.67 11.39
N SER A 824 -20.04 21.53 12.05
CA SER A 824 -20.40 22.28 13.28
C SER A 824 -19.54 21.94 14.51
N LYS A 825 -18.70 20.89 14.48
CA LYS A 825 -17.98 20.36 15.67
C LYS A 825 -16.46 20.36 15.59
N PHE A 826 -15.89 21.18 14.71
CA PHE A 826 -14.46 21.26 14.37
C PHE A 826 -13.44 20.98 15.52
N CYS A 827 -13.68 21.42 16.77
CA CYS A 827 -12.84 21.07 17.93
C CYS A 827 -13.54 20.57 19.22
N GLN A 828 -14.78 20.07 19.14
CA GLN A 828 -15.52 19.56 20.31
C GLN A 828 -15.16 18.10 20.67
N GLN A 829 -14.23 17.90 21.62
CA GLN A 829 -13.97 16.59 22.25
C GLN A 829 -13.76 16.71 23.78
N ASN A 830 -14.83 16.58 24.56
CA ASN A 830 -14.76 16.58 26.02
C ASN A 830 -14.48 15.18 26.57
N SER A 831 -13.21 14.79 26.57
CA SER A 831 -12.71 13.54 27.16
C SER A 831 -11.33 13.72 27.80
N THR A 832 -10.98 12.89 28.79
CA THR A 832 -9.65 12.81 29.40
C THR A 832 -8.59 12.28 28.43
N TRP A 833 -7.31 12.57 28.67
CA TRP A 833 -6.20 12.03 27.87
C TRP A 833 -5.75 10.68 28.44
N GLU A 834 -5.58 9.68 27.57
CA GLU A 834 -5.11 8.33 27.89
C GLU A 834 -3.86 8.02 27.05
N GLU A 835 -2.95 7.18 27.56
CA GLU A 835 -1.68 6.89 26.87
C GLU A 835 -1.90 6.12 25.55
N GLY A 836 -1.20 6.52 24.50
CA GLY A 836 -1.31 5.90 23.17
C GLY A 836 -2.54 6.30 22.35
N VAL A 837 -3.55 6.94 22.95
CA VAL A 837 -4.74 7.42 22.22
C VAL A 837 -4.43 8.75 21.55
N GLY A 838 -4.22 8.72 20.24
CA GLY A 838 -4.07 9.91 19.41
C GLY A 838 -5.37 10.72 19.34
N ARG A 839 -5.25 12.06 19.39
CA ARG A 839 -6.38 12.98 19.13
C ARG A 839 -6.24 13.64 17.78
N ILE A 840 -7.36 13.86 17.12
CA ILE A 840 -7.44 14.47 15.79
C ILE A 840 -8.12 15.84 15.92
N TYR A 841 -7.57 16.83 15.24
CA TYR A 841 -8.04 18.22 15.12
C TYR A 841 -7.92 18.58 13.64
N GLY A 842 -9.02 18.53 12.88
CA GLY A 842 -8.95 18.60 11.41
C GLY A 842 -8.06 17.50 10.81
N ASP A 843 -7.09 17.89 9.97
CA ASP A 843 -6.09 17.02 9.36
C ASP A 843 -4.85 16.77 10.25
N VAL A 844 -4.83 17.32 11.48
CA VAL A 844 -3.72 17.23 12.43
C VAL A 844 -4.02 16.20 13.52
N MET A 845 -3.19 15.18 13.65
CA MET A 845 -3.21 14.22 14.74
C MET A 845 -2.08 14.51 15.75
N ILE A 846 -2.42 14.47 17.04
CA ILE A 846 -1.50 14.68 18.16
C ILE A 846 -1.51 13.42 19.04
N VAL A 847 -0.35 12.79 19.24
CA VAL A 847 -0.21 11.52 19.98
C VAL A 847 0.85 11.65 21.07
N LEU A 848 0.53 11.25 22.30
CA LEU A 848 1.51 11.10 23.38
C LEU A 848 1.92 9.62 23.47
N ASN A 849 3.21 9.33 23.27
CA ASN A 849 3.72 7.94 23.28
C ASN A 849 4.11 7.47 24.70
N LYS A 850 4.46 6.18 24.86
CA LYS A 850 4.87 5.56 26.13
C LYS A 850 6.12 6.18 26.80
N LYS A 851 6.94 6.95 26.05
CA LYS A 851 8.07 7.74 26.60
C LYS A 851 7.68 9.16 26.99
N GLN A 852 6.39 9.52 26.88
CA GLN A 852 5.89 10.89 27.03
C GLN A 852 6.51 11.87 26.01
N ASN A 853 6.88 11.39 24.82
CA ASN A 853 7.19 12.25 23.69
C ASN A 853 5.89 12.57 22.94
N LEU A 854 5.73 13.85 22.60
CA LEU A 854 4.55 14.36 21.90
C LEU A 854 4.84 14.32 20.39
N HIS A 855 4.06 13.55 19.65
CA HIS A 855 4.10 13.49 18.20
C HIS A 855 2.96 14.35 17.62
N VAL A 856 3.27 15.12 16.59
CA VAL A 856 2.30 15.92 15.82
C VAL A 856 2.45 15.53 14.36
N THR A 857 1.41 14.94 13.78
CA THR A 857 1.36 14.49 12.38
C THR A 857 0.26 15.20 11.63
N MET A 858 0.50 15.54 10.36
CA MET A 858 -0.46 16.25 9.50
C MET A 858 -0.50 15.57 8.12
N GLY A 859 -1.68 15.50 7.50
CA GLY A 859 -1.90 14.87 6.20
C GLY A 859 -1.40 13.41 6.16
N ASP A 860 -2.03 12.53 6.95
CA ASP A 860 -1.68 11.10 7.09
C ASP A 860 -0.21 10.81 7.46
N GLY A 861 0.46 11.79 8.06
CA GLY A 861 1.88 11.72 8.43
C GLY A 861 2.84 12.04 7.29
N LEU A 862 2.42 12.83 6.30
CA LEU A 862 3.29 13.49 5.31
C LEU A 862 4.07 14.68 5.91
N ALA A 863 3.60 15.24 7.02
CA ALA A 863 4.48 15.87 8.01
C ALA A 863 4.41 15.08 9.31
N HIS A 864 5.57 14.87 9.95
CA HIS A 864 5.66 14.27 11.28
C HIS A 864 6.71 15.00 12.10
N PHE A 865 6.27 15.63 13.18
CA PHE A 865 7.10 16.30 14.17
C PHE A 865 7.09 15.54 15.49
N ALA A 866 8.19 15.61 16.23
CA ALA A 866 8.28 15.10 17.59
C ALA A 866 8.83 16.19 18.54
N VAL A 867 8.18 16.36 19.68
CA VAL A 867 8.59 17.23 20.78
C VAL A 867 8.88 16.38 22.01
N VAL A 868 10.11 16.50 22.50
CA VAL A 868 10.64 15.79 23.67
C VAL A 868 10.79 16.80 24.81
N ARG A 869 10.62 16.37 26.07
CA ARG A 869 10.88 17.22 27.24
C ARG A 869 12.00 16.64 28.11
N SER A 870 12.90 17.49 28.57
CA SER A 870 14.06 17.14 29.39
C SER A 870 14.24 18.12 30.57
N LYS A 871 15.25 17.88 31.40
CA LYS A 871 15.70 18.75 32.51
C LYS A 871 17.21 18.95 32.46
N ASN A 872 17.67 20.15 32.79
CA ASN A 872 19.10 20.42 33.01
C ASN A 872 19.51 20.10 34.46
N ARG A 873 20.77 20.36 34.84
CA ARG A 873 21.31 20.02 36.16
C ARG A 873 20.55 20.69 37.32
N SER A 874 20.13 21.95 37.15
CA SER A 874 19.26 22.67 38.09
C SER A 874 17.80 22.22 38.13
N GLY A 875 17.42 21.20 37.33
CA GLY A 875 16.04 20.70 37.26
C GLY A 875 15.07 21.59 36.48
N GLN A 876 15.54 22.71 35.92
CA GLN A 876 14.81 23.55 34.96
C GLN A 876 14.44 22.71 33.73
N GLN A 877 13.16 22.77 33.35
CA GLN A 877 12.60 21.96 32.26
C GLN A 877 12.76 22.65 30.90
N PHE A 878 12.91 21.85 29.85
CA PHE A 878 12.99 22.37 28.48
C PHE A 878 12.52 21.36 27.44
N LEU A 879 12.35 21.84 26.20
CA LEU A 879 11.88 21.09 25.05
C LEU A 879 13.02 20.82 24.05
N GLY A 880 12.94 19.70 23.32
CA GLY A 880 13.68 19.43 22.10
C GLY A 880 12.71 19.22 20.94
N PHE A 881 13.05 19.73 19.75
CA PHE A 881 12.21 19.67 18.54
C PHE A 881 12.89 18.84 17.44
N TYR A 882 12.12 17.95 16.81
CA TYR A 882 12.61 17.02 15.79
C TYR A 882 11.61 16.93 14.63
N ILE A 883 12.14 16.89 13.40
CA ILE A 883 11.39 16.52 12.20
C ILE A 883 11.65 15.03 11.95
N LYS A 884 10.58 14.21 11.95
CA LYS A 884 10.63 12.77 11.61
C LYS A 884 10.22 12.51 10.15
N ASP A 885 9.27 13.28 9.62
CA ASP A 885 8.87 13.27 8.20
C ASP A 885 8.47 14.68 7.74
N GLN A 886 8.65 14.96 6.45
CA GLN A 886 8.56 16.29 5.83
C GLN A 886 8.14 16.26 4.35
N GLN A 887 7.52 15.17 3.88
CA GLN A 887 7.07 14.99 2.49
C GLN A 887 6.09 16.06 1.98
N ILE A 888 5.34 16.75 2.85
CA ILE A 888 4.45 17.88 2.48
C ILE A 888 5.14 19.25 2.49
N LEU A 889 6.38 19.37 3.00
CA LEU A 889 7.12 20.64 3.00
C LEU A 889 7.66 20.94 1.59
N SER A 890 7.25 22.08 1.03
CA SER A 890 7.58 22.44 -0.34
C SER A 890 9.05 22.84 -0.53
N ALA A 891 9.50 22.91 -1.79
CA ALA A 891 10.81 23.45 -2.15
C ALA A 891 10.99 24.96 -1.83
N GLN A 892 9.94 25.65 -1.35
CA GLN A 892 10.02 27.02 -0.86
C GLN A 892 10.25 27.12 0.66
N THR A 893 10.28 25.98 1.37
CA THR A 893 10.42 25.93 2.83
C THR A 893 11.71 26.60 3.32
N HIS A 894 11.57 27.46 4.33
CA HIS A 894 12.67 28.19 4.96
C HIS A 894 12.64 28.08 6.49
N GLY A 895 13.43 28.91 7.20
CA GLY A 895 13.65 28.84 8.64
C GLY A 895 15.01 28.23 8.99
N ILE A 896 15.41 28.24 10.27
CA ILE A 896 16.73 27.75 10.71
C ILE A 896 16.97 26.32 10.24
N ILE A 897 15.96 25.44 10.30
CA ILE A 897 16.07 24.03 9.90
C ILE A 897 15.22 23.67 8.68
N GLY A 898 14.07 24.33 8.46
CA GLY A 898 13.24 24.09 7.28
C GLY A 898 13.97 24.32 5.94
N GLN A 899 15.00 25.17 5.93
CA GLN A 899 15.84 25.42 4.75
C GLN A 899 16.71 24.23 4.31
N PHE A 900 16.78 23.11 5.06
CA PHE A 900 17.57 21.93 4.68
C PHE A 900 16.78 20.82 3.98
N THR A 901 15.44 20.91 3.96
CA THR A 901 14.53 20.03 3.19
C THR A 901 15.02 19.74 1.77
N THR A 902 15.46 20.79 1.07
CA THR A 902 15.87 20.77 -0.34
C THR A 902 17.29 21.27 -0.59
N LYS A 903 18.08 21.56 0.47
CA LYS A 903 19.43 22.11 0.31
C LYS A 903 20.44 21.02 -0.02
N SER A 904 21.11 21.19 -1.16
CA SER A 904 22.26 20.38 -1.55
C SER A 904 23.53 20.83 -0.83
N VAL A 905 24.24 19.87 -0.24
CA VAL A 905 25.54 20.04 0.40
C VAL A 905 26.46 18.91 -0.07
N ARG A 906 27.66 19.27 -0.54
CA ARG A 906 28.66 18.33 -1.09
C ARG A 906 29.89 18.26 -0.21
N LEU A 907 30.40 17.06 0.05
CA LEU A 907 31.71 16.88 0.69
C LEU A 907 32.82 17.24 -0.30
N ILE A 908 33.76 18.12 0.08
CA ILE A 908 34.88 18.54 -0.79
C ILE A 908 36.18 17.81 -0.49
N SER A 909 36.41 17.37 0.75
CA SER A 909 37.59 16.60 1.12
C SER A 909 37.24 15.51 2.14
N PRO A 910 37.90 14.33 2.08
CA PRO A 910 37.91 13.39 3.20
C PRO A 910 38.54 14.03 4.43
N THR A 911 38.33 13.40 5.59
CA THR A 911 38.74 13.90 6.90
C THR A 911 40.26 14.11 6.99
N THR A 912 40.69 15.33 7.31
CA THR A 912 42.11 15.67 7.52
C THR A 912 42.40 15.91 9.00
N LEU A 913 43.38 15.18 9.54
CA LEU A 913 43.95 15.44 10.87
C LEU A 913 44.66 16.79 10.84
N ALA A 914 44.12 17.79 11.52
CA ALA A 914 44.73 19.10 11.68
C ALA A 914 45.04 19.36 13.15
N VAL A 915 46.21 19.94 13.44
CA VAL A 915 46.55 20.37 14.79
C VAL A 915 45.91 21.74 15.05
N ASN A 916 45.08 21.83 16.09
CA ASN A 916 44.42 23.08 16.47
C ASN A 916 45.40 24.01 17.22
N ARG A 917 44.98 25.25 17.51
CA ARG A 917 45.82 26.25 18.21
C ARG A 917 46.24 25.87 19.64
N ASN A 918 45.71 24.78 20.18
CA ASN A 918 45.97 24.26 21.53
C ASN A 918 46.75 22.94 21.49
N ASN A 919 47.38 22.59 20.36
CA ASN A 919 48.10 21.33 20.11
C ASN A 919 47.26 20.03 20.13
N ASN A 920 45.92 20.10 20.12
CA ASN A 920 45.08 18.90 19.94
C ASN A 920 44.90 18.58 18.45
N THR A 921 44.91 17.31 18.09
CA THR A 921 44.53 16.84 16.75
C THR A 921 43.00 16.78 16.60
N GLU A 922 42.48 17.48 15.60
CA GLU A 922 41.05 17.49 15.26
C GLU A 922 40.81 16.93 13.85
N ASN A 923 39.75 16.14 13.72
CA ASN A 923 39.28 15.57 12.46
C ASN A 923 38.49 16.62 11.67
N THR A 924 39.21 17.42 10.88
CA THR A 924 38.62 18.52 10.09
C THR A 924 38.04 18.03 8.76
N VAL A 925 36.95 18.67 8.35
CA VAL A 925 36.15 18.35 7.15
C VAL A 925 35.81 19.64 6.42
N LYS A 926 35.73 19.61 5.08
CA LYS A 926 35.25 20.73 4.25
C LYS A 926 34.00 20.34 3.47
N VAL A 927 32.94 21.13 3.62
CA VAL A 927 31.67 20.98 2.91
C VAL A 927 31.37 22.21 2.05
N GLU A 928 30.79 21.96 0.88
CA GLU A 928 30.27 22.96 -0.04
C GLU A 928 28.77 23.07 0.14
N VAL A 929 28.29 24.26 0.48
CA VAL A 929 26.86 24.53 0.70
C VAL A 929 26.35 25.39 -0.46
N ASN A 930 25.36 24.89 -1.20
CA ASN A 930 24.60 25.71 -2.13
C ASN A 930 23.60 26.57 -1.34
N ARG A 931 23.83 27.89 -1.27
CA ARG A 931 22.99 28.80 -0.49
C ARG A 931 22.16 29.74 -1.36
N ARG A 932 20.95 30.02 -0.91
CA ARG A 932 20.03 30.99 -1.53
C ARG A 932 20.31 32.38 -0.96
N THR A 933 20.66 33.34 -1.79
CA THR A 933 20.87 34.73 -1.34
C THR A 933 19.55 35.49 -1.21
N ARG A 934 19.56 36.63 -0.49
CA ARG A 934 18.39 37.54 -0.35
C ARG A 934 17.83 38.07 -1.69
N LYS A 935 18.52 37.89 -2.82
CA LYS A 935 18.03 38.21 -4.18
C LYS A 935 17.65 36.95 -4.99
N ASN A 936 17.28 35.85 -4.33
CA ASN A 936 17.01 34.52 -4.91
C ASN A 936 18.13 33.88 -5.74
N LYS A 937 19.29 34.52 -5.93
CA LYS A 937 20.43 33.92 -6.63
C LYS A 937 21.13 32.88 -5.76
N HIS A 938 21.54 31.76 -6.36
CA HIS A 938 22.35 30.75 -5.71
C HIS A 938 23.81 31.21 -5.53
N ARG A 939 24.45 30.75 -4.45
CA ARG A 939 25.87 31.00 -4.15
C ARG A 939 26.46 29.80 -3.40
N LEU A 940 27.46 29.15 -4.01
CA LEU A 940 28.28 28.14 -3.33
C LEU A 940 29.06 28.77 -2.17
N SER A 941 29.25 28.03 -1.09
CA SER A 941 29.97 28.46 0.11
C SER A 941 30.75 27.31 0.70
N LEU A 942 32.08 27.46 0.78
CA LEU A 942 32.96 26.51 1.45
C LEU A 942 32.90 26.74 2.97
N VAL A 943 32.63 25.69 3.73
CA VAL A 943 32.53 25.73 5.19
C VAL A 943 33.41 24.62 5.77
N SER A 944 34.22 24.96 6.78
CA SER A 944 34.96 23.97 7.57
C SER A 944 34.13 23.50 8.76
N GLY A 945 34.17 22.21 9.04
CA GLY A 945 33.62 21.59 10.23
C GLY A 945 34.58 20.56 10.84
N VAL A 946 34.17 19.97 11.95
CA VAL A 946 34.89 18.88 12.62
C VAL A 946 33.96 17.73 12.95
N LEU A 947 34.45 16.48 12.93
CA LEU A 947 33.65 15.35 13.40
C LEU A 947 33.43 15.46 14.91
N TYR A 948 32.16 15.39 15.32
CA TYR A 948 31.72 15.57 16.70
C TYR A 948 30.56 14.62 17.04
N LYS A 949 30.26 14.44 18.33
CA LYS A 949 29.11 13.64 18.78
C LYS A 949 28.17 14.49 19.64
N ARG A 950 26.88 14.52 19.31
CA ARG A 950 25.85 15.29 20.04
C ARG A 950 24.71 14.40 20.50
N ARG A 951 24.16 14.69 21.68
CA ARG A 951 23.15 13.86 22.31
C ARG A 951 21.75 14.16 21.77
N SER A 952 21.16 13.19 21.08
CA SER A 952 19.73 13.20 20.78
C SER A 952 18.93 12.93 22.07
N LEU A 953 17.94 13.77 22.35
CA LEU A 953 16.96 13.53 23.41
C LEU A 953 15.86 12.55 22.96
N LEU A 954 15.60 12.48 21.64
CA LEU A 954 14.55 11.62 21.07
C LEU A 954 14.99 10.16 20.95
N GLU A 955 16.24 9.93 20.55
CA GLU A 955 16.83 8.59 20.40
C GLU A 955 17.70 8.20 21.62
N GLU A 956 17.71 9.03 22.68
CA GLU A 956 18.50 8.92 23.94
C GLU A 956 20.03 8.69 23.81
N THR A 957 20.57 8.74 22.60
CA THR A 957 21.91 8.33 22.19
C THR A 957 22.73 9.49 21.61
N HIS A 958 24.03 9.26 21.36
CA HIS A 958 24.90 10.23 20.71
C HIS A 958 24.95 10.01 19.20
N VAL A 959 24.53 11.02 18.44
CA VAL A 959 24.60 11.07 16.97
C VAL A 959 25.96 11.64 16.58
N GLU A 960 26.68 10.96 15.69
CA GLU A 960 27.90 11.50 15.06
C GLU A 960 27.52 12.47 13.93
N CYS A 961 28.15 13.64 13.93
CA CYS A 961 27.78 14.76 13.05
C CYS A 961 28.98 15.63 12.70
N ILE A 962 28.91 16.32 11.55
CA ILE A 962 29.90 17.33 11.17
C ILE A 962 29.51 18.63 11.87
N HIS A 963 30.22 18.98 12.95
CA HIS A 963 29.99 20.22 13.68
C HIS A 963 30.50 21.43 12.90
N ILE A 964 29.60 22.38 12.63
CA ILE A 964 29.88 23.65 11.95
C ILE A 964 29.93 24.78 13.01
N PRO A 965 31.13 25.29 13.34
CA PRO A 965 31.27 26.32 14.36
C PRO A 965 30.71 27.68 13.90
N GLY A 966 30.53 28.61 14.83
CA GLY A 966 30.14 29.99 14.52
C GLY A 966 28.67 30.17 14.15
N LYS A 967 27.76 29.45 14.82
CA LYS A 967 26.29 29.53 14.65
C LYS A 967 25.78 29.28 13.23
N GLY A 968 26.30 28.24 12.56
CA GLY A 968 25.90 27.87 11.21
C GLY A 968 26.25 28.90 10.13
N ARG A 969 27.17 29.84 10.41
CA ARG A 969 27.55 30.88 9.46
C ARG A 969 28.23 30.28 8.24
N GLY A 970 27.72 30.56 7.05
CA GLY A 970 28.17 29.94 5.80
C GLY A 970 27.37 28.70 5.40
N LEU A 971 26.58 28.12 6.33
CA LEU A 971 25.64 27.02 6.09
C LEU A 971 24.19 27.54 5.96
N LEU A 972 23.79 28.46 6.84
CA LEU A 972 22.53 29.18 6.76
C LEU A 972 22.56 30.21 5.61
N ASP A 973 21.43 30.40 4.94
CA ASP A 973 21.27 31.35 3.83
C ASP A 973 21.40 32.82 4.30
N GLY A 974 20.75 33.16 5.42
CA GLY A 974 20.86 34.46 6.08
C GLY A 974 22.08 34.60 7.00
N GLN A 975 22.21 35.76 7.65
CA GLN A 975 22.95 35.85 8.91
C GLN A 975 22.07 35.34 10.06
N PRO A 976 22.64 34.86 11.19
CA PRO A 976 21.88 34.42 12.36
C PRO A 976 20.66 35.28 12.71
N LYS A 977 20.86 36.59 12.92
CA LYS A 977 19.80 37.55 13.28
C LYS A 977 18.60 37.59 12.32
N ASP A 978 18.75 37.13 11.08
CA ASP A 978 17.69 37.12 10.06
C ASP A 978 16.61 36.05 10.36
N TYR A 979 16.86 35.14 11.31
CA TYR A 979 15.94 34.09 11.75
C TYR A 979 15.26 34.38 13.10
N LEU A 980 15.49 35.55 13.69
CA LEU A 980 14.83 35.96 14.93
C LEU A 980 13.49 36.64 14.65
N LEU A 981 12.50 36.41 15.51
CA LEU A 981 11.14 36.97 15.42
C LEU A 981 10.80 37.84 16.64
N ASN A 982 9.90 38.79 16.45
CA ASN A 982 9.37 39.64 17.53
C ASN A 982 8.18 38.99 18.27
N CYS A 983 7.66 37.87 17.78
CA CYS A 983 6.42 37.24 18.20
C CYS A 983 6.48 35.73 18.00
N LEU A 984 5.81 34.95 18.86
CA LEU A 984 5.80 33.49 18.78
C LEU A 984 4.77 32.95 17.76
N HIS A 985 3.67 33.67 17.58
CA HIS A 985 2.50 33.24 16.79
C HIS A 985 2.45 33.86 15.36
N CYS A 986 3.55 34.44 14.89
CA CYS A 986 3.68 35.10 13.59
C CYS A 986 4.57 34.30 12.63
#